data_AF-M7ZYD0-F1
#
_entry.id   AF-M7ZYD0-F1
#
_cell.length_a   1.000
_cell.length_b   1.000
_cell.length_c   1.000
_cell.angle_alpha   90.00
_cell.angle_beta   90.00
_cell.angle_gamma   90.00
#
_symmetry.space_group_name_H-M   'P 1'
#
loop_
_entity.id
_entity.type
_entity.pdbx_description
1 polymer ?
#
loop_
_entity_poly.entity_id
_entity_poly.type
_entity_poly.pdbx_seq_one_letter_code
_entity_poly.pdbx_strand_id
1 'polypeptide(L)'
;MGMVRAAWFLLLLALLAAADARRQKGGETACDKGWECSGSRFCCNETITDYFKAYQFEELFAKRNNSLAHAAGFWDYKAFITAAALYEPRGFGTTGGREMSMKEVAAFLGHVGAKTSCGYSLADGGSLAWGLCYNHEMSPSQSYCDDSNELYRCAEGVEYYGRGALPVYWNYNYGIVGKGIKQDLLNHPELLEQNATLAFEAAIWRWMTPMKRKQPSAHDAFVGNWKPTKKDTLSKRYPGFGATMNILYGDAICEITSVGVQRHILTALQMDGYLPLKRLIQVPSWGPSAGNHTDLDNQGTSNHYRHSNKASRKGMELTNIPHLASSSSFFFSSCRSRRRTGRAVITALAAGSRCSADSACPEPIEQQNIDNLSGPANTQCYRRRDFAAVALLPFLLPHVDMASAADSYDGSIIQNGVRNVLSKVKAAGVLRLVFHDAGTFDISDKSGGMNGSIIYEADRPENAGLSKSLKILRKAKEGIDQVQQVSWADLIAVAGAEAVALCGGPEIPIRLGRLDSSTADPTGKLPEETLDVVALKTSFRKKGFSTQEMVVLSGAHTIGGKGFGNPNAFDNAYFKVLLEKPRPTSSGMPIGLPTDWALTEDDECLRWINIYAEDQDKFFADFRDAYTKLVNSGASWRAA
;
A
#
# COMPACT_ATOMS: atom_id res chain seq x y z
N MET A 1 -43.00 -40.64 -50.45
CA MET A 1 -42.79 -40.48 -48.99
C MET A 1 -41.78 -39.38 -48.61
N GLY A 2 -40.78 -39.01 -49.43
CA GLY A 2 -39.76 -38.01 -49.07
C GLY A 2 -40.28 -36.60 -48.72
N MET A 3 -41.03 -35.95 -49.63
CA MET A 3 -41.48 -34.56 -49.47
C MET A 3 -42.26 -34.28 -48.18
N VAL A 4 -43.13 -35.21 -47.75
CA VAL A 4 -43.91 -35.05 -46.51
C VAL A 4 -43.00 -34.96 -45.28
N ARG A 5 -41.93 -35.77 -45.21
CA ARG A 5 -40.95 -35.69 -44.11
C ARG A 5 -40.17 -34.38 -44.11
N ALA A 6 -39.83 -33.84 -45.28
CA ALA A 6 -39.18 -32.53 -45.41
C ALA A 6 -40.10 -31.38 -44.96
N ALA A 7 -41.38 -31.41 -45.35
CA ALA A 7 -42.37 -30.41 -44.93
C ALA A 7 -42.58 -30.42 -43.40
N TRP A 8 -42.68 -31.60 -42.78
CA TRP A 8 -42.78 -31.72 -41.32
C TRP A 8 -41.51 -31.24 -40.60
N PHE A 9 -40.31 -31.50 -41.14
CA PHE A 9 -39.07 -30.97 -40.56
C PHE A 9 -38.97 -29.44 -40.65
N LEU A 10 -39.39 -28.85 -41.77
CA LEU A 10 -39.45 -27.40 -41.94
C LEU A 10 -40.50 -26.76 -41.03
N LEU A 11 -41.66 -27.41 -40.85
CA LEU A 11 -42.68 -26.94 -39.90
C LEU A 11 -42.18 -27.02 -38.45
N LEU A 12 -41.46 -28.09 -38.09
CA LEU A 12 -40.87 -28.23 -36.74
C LEU A 12 -39.77 -27.20 -36.49
N LEU A 13 -38.92 -26.93 -37.48
CA LEU A 13 -37.91 -25.87 -37.43
C LEU A 13 -38.54 -24.47 -37.34
N ALA A 14 -39.63 -24.21 -38.08
CA ALA A 14 -40.38 -22.97 -37.99
C ALA A 14 -41.06 -22.80 -36.62
N LEU A 15 -41.59 -23.87 -36.02
CA LEU A 15 -42.18 -23.87 -34.68
C LEU A 15 -41.12 -23.68 -33.58
N LEU A 16 -39.94 -24.29 -33.73
CA LEU A 16 -38.80 -24.07 -32.82
C LEU A 16 -38.27 -22.63 -32.92
N ALA A 17 -38.11 -22.10 -34.14
CA ALA A 17 -37.74 -20.70 -34.36
C ALA A 17 -38.81 -19.72 -33.81
N ALA A 18 -40.11 -20.06 -33.94
CA ALA A 18 -41.19 -19.29 -33.34
C ALA A 18 -41.27 -19.40 -31.81
N ALA A 19 -40.76 -20.49 -31.22
CA ALA A 19 -40.63 -20.66 -29.78
C ALA A 19 -39.48 -19.81 -29.21
N ASP A 20 -38.29 -19.84 -29.82
CA ASP A 20 -37.18 -18.95 -29.43
C ASP A 20 -37.52 -17.47 -29.72
N ALA A 21 -38.25 -17.16 -30.79
CA ALA A 21 -38.76 -15.80 -31.06
C ALA A 21 -39.82 -15.32 -30.03
N ARG A 22 -40.34 -16.20 -29.18
CA ARG A 22 -41.19 -15.85 -28.01
C ARG A 22 -40.43 -15.85 -26.68
N ARG A 23 -39.12 -16.11 -26.69
CA ARG A 23 -38.28 -16.13 -25.49
C ARG A 23 -37.85 -14.70 -25.11
N GLN A 24 -38.78 -14.00 -24.47
CA GLN A 24 -38.62 -12.69 -23.83
C GLN A 24 -38.09 -11.55 -24.74
N LYS A 25 -39.01 -10.91 -25.48
CA LYS A 25 -39.03 -9.44 -25.48
C LYS A 25 -39.70 -8.95 -24.18
N GLY A 26 -39.02 -9.16 -23.06
CA GLY A 26 -39.32 -8.38 -21.85
C GLY A 26 -38.87 -6.95 -22.12
N GLY A 27 -39.80 -6.00 -22.18
CA GLY A 27 -39.43 -4.60 -22.00
C GLY A 27 -38.87 -4.45 -20.61
N GLU A 28 -37.72 -3.79 -20.45
CA GLU A 28 -37.18 -3.52 -19.11
C GLU A 28 -38.22 -2.70 -18.34
N THR A 29 -38.76 -3.28 -17.26
CA THR A 29 -39.80 -2.64 -16.46
C THR A 29 -39.19 -1.45 -15.75
N ALA A 30 -39.43 -0.26 -16.30
CA ALA A 30 -39.16 1.00 -15.61
C ALA A 30 -39.98 1.06 -14.32
N CYS A 31 -39.37 1.54 -13.24
CA CYS A 31 -39.97 1.64 -11.93
C CYS A 31 -39.95 3.08 -11.43
N ASP A 32 -40.95 3.40 -10.62
CA ASP A 32 -41.09 4.70 -9.93
C ASP A 32 -40.95 4.51 -8.42
N LYS A 33 -39.93 5.15 -7.83
CA LYS A 33 -39.70 5.29 -6.40
C LYS A 33 -39.65 6.77 -6.01
N GLY A 34 -40.80 7.29 -5.62
CA GLY A 34 -40.96 8.63 -5.08
C GLY A 34 -40.54 9.74 -6.05
N TRP A 35 -39.98 10.81 -5.50
CA TRP A 35 -39.43 11.94 -6.27
C TRP A 35 -37.96 11.73 -6.66
N GLU A 36 -37.26 10.82 -5.99
CA GLU A 36 -35.82 10.56 -6.13
C GLU A 36 -35.50 9.75 -7.39
N CYS A 37 -36.42 8.87 -7.82
CA CYS A 37 -36.25 8.14 -9.05
C CYS A 37 -37.56 7.75 -9.72
N SER A 38 -37.82 8.29 -10.91
CA SER A 38 -38.97 7.95 -11.76
C SER A 38 -38.52 7.35 -13.09
N GLY A 39 -39.32 6.42 -13.63
CA GLY A 39 -39.15 5.87 -14.98
C GLY A 39 -37.86 5.08 -15.21
N SER A 40 -37.24 4.51 -14.17
CA SER A 40 -35.93 3.85 -14.30
C SER A 40 -35.93 2.37 -13.91
N ARG A 41 -35.20 1.57 -14.70
CA ARG A 41 -34.93 0.15 -14.43
C ARG A 41 -34.00 -0.07 -13.22
N PHE A 42 -33.19 0.94 -12.86
CA PHE A 42 -32.17 0.78 -11.81
C PHE A 42 -32.80 0.83 -10.40
N CYS A 43 -33.78 1.72 -10.20
CA CYS A 43 -34.41 1.98 -8.91
C CYS A 43 -35.53 0.98 -8.53
N CYS A 44 -35.70 -0.10 -9.29
CA CYS A 44 -36.75 -1.10 -9.06
C CYS A 44 -36.64 -1.83 -7.70
N ASN A 45 -35.47 -1.81 -7.06
CA ASN A 45 -35.23 -2.45 -5.76
C ASN A 45 -35.23 -1.43 -4.61
N GLU A 46 -34.21 -0.56 -4.58
CA GLU A 46 -33.97 0.44 -3.53
C GLU A 46 -33.38 1.73 -4.13
N THR A 47 -33.71 2.89 -3.54
CA THR A 47 -33.00 4.17 -3.72
C THR A 47 -31.91 4.33 -2.66
N ILE A 48 -31.03 5.33 -2.79
CA ILE A 48 -30.00 5.62 -1.79
C ILE A 48 -30.65 5.92 -0.43
N THR A 49 -31.76 6.65 -0.40
CA THR A 49 -32.48 6.95 0.85
C THR A 49 -33.12 5.73 1.50
N ASP A 50 -33.34 4.61 0.80
CA ASP A 50 -33.84 3.37 1.41
C ASP A 50 -32.81 2.76 2.38
N TYR A 51 -31.52 2.81 2.06
CA TYR A 51 -30.45 2.13 2.82
C TYR A 51 -29.41 3.05 3.48
N PHE A 52 -29.29 4.31 3.04
CA PHE A 52 -28.38 5.31 3.61
C PHE A 52 -29.17 6.53 4.07
N LYS A 53 -29.41 6.61 5.38
CA LYS A 53 -30.19 7.63 6.08
C LYS A 53 -29.29 8.75 6.62
N ALA A 54 -29.90 9.88 7.00
CA ALA A 54 -29.22 11.03 7.57
C ALA A 54 -28.25 10.69 8.71
N TYR A 55 -28.63 9.85 9.68
CA TYR A 55 -27.75 9.51 10.80
C TYR A 55 -26.45 8.79 10.37
N GLN A 56 -26.48 7.99 9.30
CA GLN A 56 -25.29 7.32 8.76
C GLN A 56 -24.34 8.33 8.09
N PHE A 57 -24.87 9.43 7.53
CA PHE A 57 -24.08 10.56 7.02
C PHE A 57 -23.50 11.42 8.16
N GLU A 58 -24.28 11.69 9.20
CA GLU A 58 -23.81 12.40 10.40
C GLU A 58 -22.71 11.62 11.13
N GLU A 59 -22.83 10.31 11.28
CA GLU A 59 -21.78 9.47 11.90
C GLU A 59 -20.54 9.31 11.01
N LEU A 60 -20.70 9.21 9.68
CA LEU A 60 -19.58 9.16 8.73
C LEU A 60 -18.75 10.46 8.75
N PHE A 61 -19.42 11.61 8.84
CA PHE A 61 -18.78 12.92 8.81
C PHE A 61 -18.95 13.67 10.14
N ALA A 62 -18.75 12.96 11.25
CA ALA A 62 -19.04 13.38 12.63
C ALA A 62 -18.27 14.62 13.11
N LYS A 63 -17.24 15.08 12.38
CA LYS A 63 -16.46 16.28 12.72
C LYS A 63 -16.54 17.40 11.67
N ARG A 64 -17.28 17.24 10.58
CA ARG A 64 -17.43 18.29 9.53
C ARG A 64 -18.04 19.61 10.03
N ASN A 65 -18.85 19.54 11.09
CA ASN A 65 -19.51 20.68 11.73
C ASN A 65 -18.82 21.07 13.07
N ASN A 66 -17.58 20.62 13.29
CA ASN A 66 -16.78 21.08 14.42
C ASN A 66 -16.32 22.53 14.21
N SER A 67 -16.05 23.28 15.27
CA SER A 67 -15.55 24.66 15.19
C SER A 67 -14.14 24.80 14.59
N LEU A 68 -13.41 23.69 14.40
CA LEU A 68 -12.14 23.63 13.67
C LEU A 68 -12.30 23.24 12.19
N ALA A 69 -13.53 23.02 11.71
CA ALA A 69 -13.80 22.74 10.31
C ALA A 69 -14.11 24.03 9.54
N HIS A 70 -13.51 24.17 8.36
CA HIS A 70 -13.55 25.40 7.57
C HIS A 70 -14.87 25.52 6.77
N ALA A 71 -15.51 24.39 6.45
CA ALA A 71 -16.84 24.30 5.83
C ALA A 71 -17.95 23.89 6.83
N ALA A 72 -17.79 24.25 8.11
CA ALA A 72 -18.79 23.92 9.14
C ALA A 72 -20.17 24.53 8.81
N GLY A 73 -21.21 23.69 8.79
CA GLY A 73 -22.57 24.08 8.44
C GLY A 73 -22.86 24.19 6.93
N PHE A 74 -21.86 24.07 6.06
CA PHE A 74 -22.05 24.06 4.61
C PHE A 74 -22.59 22.71 4.09
N TRP A 75 -22.05 21.60 4.63
CA TRP A 75 -22.34 20.26 4.13
C TRP A 75 -23.48 19.58 4.89
N ASP A 76 -24.51 19.11 4.17
CA ASP A 76 -25.62 18.34 4.75
C ASP A 76 -26.07 17.14 3.88
N TYR A 77 -26.78 16.21 4.52
CA TYR A 77 -27.29 14.99 3.89
C TYR A 77 -28.37 15.24 2.82
N LYS A 78 -29.23 16.24 3.01
CA LYS A 78 -30.26 16.61 2.04
C LYS A 78 -29.64 17.17 0.76
N ALA A 79 -28.56 17.95 0.85
CA ALA A 79 -27.79 18.41 -0.30
C ALA A 79 -27.22 17.23 -1.11
N PHE A 80 -26.64 16.22 -0.42
CA PHE A 80 -26.16 14.99 -1.06
C PHE A 80 -27.30 14.22 -1.77
N ILE A 81 -28.41 13.94 -1.08
CA ILE A 81 -29.54 13.21 -1.67
C ILE A 81 -30.21 13.98 -2.82
N THR A 82 -30.36 15.30 -2.69
CA THR A 82 -30.96 16.14 -3.75
C THR A 82 -30.10 16.11 -5.02
N ALA A 83 -28.77 16.09 -4.89
CA ALA A 83 -27.87 15.89 -6.02
C ALA A 83 -27.92 14.45 -6.55
N ALA A 84 -27.99 13.45 -5.68
CA ALA A 84 -27.97 12.03 -6.05
C ALA A 84 -29.23 11.60 -6.83
N ALA A 85 -30.41 12.12 -6.49
CA ALA A 85 -31.67 11.91 -7.22
C ALA A 85 -31.58 12.21 -8.73
N LEU A 86 -30.64 13.08 -9.16
CA LEU A 86 -30.41 13.38 -10.59
C LEU A 86 -29.66 12.25 -11.34
N TYR A 87 -29.07 11.31 -10.60
CA TYR A 87 -28.21 10.22 -11.10
C TYR A 87 -28.62 8.82 -10.64
N GLU A 88 -29.44 8.68 -9.58
CA GLU A 88 -30.08 7.41 -9.22
C GLU A 88 -30.87 6.77 -10.37
N PRO A 89 -31.67 7.54 -11.18
CA PRO A 89 -32.28 7.03 -12.42
C PRO A 89 -31.28 6.52 -13.47
N ARG A 90 -29.99 6.85 -13.34
CA ARG A 90 -28.91 6.51 -14.26
C ARG A 90 -27.99 5.40 -13.72
N GLY A 91 -28.23 4.91 -12.51
CA GLY A 91 -27.48 3.81 -11.91
C GLY A 91 -26.62 4.15 -10.67
N PHE A 92 -26.44 5.43 -10.34
CA PHE A 92 -25.62 5.83 -9.18
C PHE A 92 -26.26 5.35 -7.87
N GLY A 93 -25.59 4.48 -7.11
CA GLY A 93 -26.13 3.92 -5.88
C GLY A 93 -27.37 3.02 -6.10
N THR A 94 -27.66 2.63 -7.34
CA THR A 94 -28.82 1.81 -7.74
C THR A 94 -28.44 0.66 -8.69
N THR A 95 -27.13 0.45 -8.94
CA THR A 95 -26.62 -0.59 -9.86
C THR A 95 -26.05 -1.79 -9.10
N GLY A 96 -26.25 -3.00 -9.65
CA GLY A 96 -25.71 -4.25 -9.11
C GLY A 96 -26.46 -4.81 -7.89
N GLY A 97 -27.58 -4.18 -7.51
CA GLY A 97 -28.37 -4.56 -6.34
C GLY A 97 -27.79 -4.01 -5.02
N ARG A 98 -28.55 -4.19 -3.93
CA ARG A 98 -28.33 -3.56 -2.62
C ARG A 98 -26.87 -3.50 -2.17
N GLU A 99 -26.18 -4.63 -2.13
CA GLU A 99 -24.79 -4.69 -1.67
C GLU A 99 -23.82 -3.87 -2.55
N MET A 100 -24.00 -3.88 -3.88
CA MET A 100 -23.16 -3.11 -4.79
C MET A 100 -23.49 -1.61 -4.73
N SER A 101 -24.77 -1.26 -4.69
CA SER A 101 -25.29 0.09 -4.43
C SER A 101 -24.68 0.71 -3.18
N MET A 102 -24.73 -0.03 -2.06
CA MET A 102 -24.10 0.32 -0.79
C MET A 102 -22.59 0.52 -0.92
N LYS A 103 -21.89 -0.39 -1.61
CA LYS A 103 -20.43 -0.31 -1.84
C LYS A 103 -20.05 0.88 -2.73
N GLU A 104 -20.89 1.25 -3.70
CA GLU A 104 -20.67 2.42 -4.55
C GLU A 104 -20.82 3.73 -3.76
N VAL A 105 -21.90 3.90 -3.00
CA VAL A 105 -22.09 5.10 -2.15
C VAL A 105 -20.97 5.21 -1.11
N ALA A 106 -20.55 4.09 -0.51
CA ALA A 106 -19.39 4.05 0.38
C ALA A 106 -18.09 4.49 -0.31
N ALA A 107 -17.83 4.01 -1.54
CA ALA A 107 -16.65 4.36 -2.31
C ALA A 107 -16.64 5.85 -2.73
N PHE A 108 -17.78 6.34 -3.23
CA PHE A 108 -17.94 7.74 -3.63
C PHE A 108 -17.75 8.70 -2.44
N LEU A 109 -18.48 8.47 -1.33
CA LEU A 109 -18.35 9.29 -0.13
C LEU A 109 -16.96 9.16 0.51
N GLY A 110 -16.27 8.03 0.31
CA GLY A 110 -14.89 7.84 0.73
C GLY A 110 -13.89 8.70 -0.06
N HIS A 111 -14.03 8.80 -1.38
CA HIS A 111 -13.24 9.75 -2.20
C HIS A 111 -13.51 11.19 -1.78
N VAL A 112 -14.78 11.55 -1.61
CA VAL A 112 -15.20 12.89 -1.15
C VAL A 112 -14.57 13.22 0.20
N GLY A 113 -14.74 12.34 1.20
CA GLY A 113 -14.20 12.54 2.54
C GLY A 113 -12.69 12.69 2.55
N ALA A 114 -11.96 11.83 1.85
CA ALA A 114 -10.50 11.90 1.77
C ALA A 114 -9.99 13.14 1.00
N LYS A 115 -10.74 13.64 0.01
CA LYS A 115 -10.39 14.87 -0.73
C LYS A 115 -10.75 16.18 -0.02
N THR A 116 -11.62 16.14 0.98
CA THR A 116 -12.09 17.30 1.75
C THR A 116 -11.68 17.25 3.23
N SER A 117 -10.80 16.31 3.62
CA SER A 117 -10.40 16.11 5.02
C SER A 117 -9.43 17.16 5.52
N CYS A 118 -9.58 17.56 6.79
CA CYS A 118 -8.57 18.38 7.49
C CYS A 118 -7.29 17.61 7.88
N GLY A 119 -7.27 16.28 7.78
CA GLY A 119 -6.03 15.48 7.91
C GLY A 119 -5.32 15.53 9.28
N TYR A 120 -5.91 16.16 10.30
CA TYR A 120 -5.29 16.34 11.61
C TYR A 120 -5.02 15.00 12.32
N SER A 121 -3.75 14.62 12.43
CA SER A 121 -3.27 13.37 13.03
C SER A 121 -3.46 13.25 14.55
N LEU A 122 -4.00 14.28 15.21
CA LEU A 122 -4.28 14.35 16.65
C LEU A 122 -5.76 14.63 16.97
N ALA A 123 -6.64 14.67 15.98
CA ALA A 123 -8.01 15.14 16.18
C ALA A 123 -8.99 14.03 16.59
N ASP A 124 -9.95 14.39 17.46
CA ASP A 124 -11.01 13.52 17.96
C ASP A 124 -11.69 12.70 16.85
N GLY A 125 -11.92 11.41 17.11
CA GLY A 125 -12.57 10.51 16.16
C GLY A 125 -11.63 9.93 15.09
N GLY A 126 -10.38 10.41 15.00
CA GLY A 126 -9.40 9.97 14.01
C GLY A 126 -9.62 10.60 12.63
N SER A 127 -8.59 10.57 11.78
CA SER A 127 -8.52 11.33 10.52
C SER A 127 -9.66 11.08 9.52
N LEU A 128 -10.32 9.92 9.59
CA LEU A 128 -11.44 9.56 8.71
C LEU A 128 -12.76 10.24 9.12
N ALA A 129 -12.95 10.61 10.40
CA ALA A 129 -14.15 11.33 10.86
C ALA A 129 -14.19 12.82 10.43
N TRP A 130 -13.07 13.31 9.87
CA TRP A 130 -12.85 14.70 9.46
C TRP A 130 -13.01 14.93 7.95
N GLY A 131 -13.65 14.02 7.21
CA GLY A 131 -14.11 14.31 5.86
C GLY A 131 -15.14 15.46 5.83
N LEU A 132 -15.29 16.12 4.68
CA LEU A 132 -16.13 17.33 4.50
C LEU A 132 -15.70 18.52 5.38
N CYS A 133 -14.41 18.61 5.74
CA CYS A 133 -13.87 19.72 6.53
C CYS A 133 -13.66 21.01 5.71
N TYR A 134 -13.41 20.86 4.41
CA TYR A 134 -13.25 21.93 3.43
C TYR A 134 -14.31 21.85 2.31
N ASN A 135 -14.62 22.99 1.70
CA ASN A 135 -15.36 23.12 0.45
C ASN A 135 -14.49 23.68 -0.70
N HIS A 136 -13.33 24.27 -0.38
CA HIS A 136 -12.31 24.67 -1.35
C HIS A 136 -10.87 24.40 -0.87
N GLU A 137 -9.92 24.58 -1.79
CA GLU A 137 -8.48 24.57 -1.55
C GLU A 137 -8.04 25.78 -0.72
N MET A 138 -7.44 25.53 0.45
CA MET A 138 -6.83 26.58 1.27
C MET A 138 -5.47 26.98 0.71
N SER A 139 -5.23 28.29 0.58
CA SER A 139 -3.98 28.88 0.07
C SER A 139 -3.53 28.31 -1.29
N PRO A 140 -4.29 28.50 -2.38
CA PRO A 140 -3.95 27.99 -3.71
C PRO A 140 -2.55 28.41 -4.16
N SER A 141 -1.80 27.46 -4.70
CA SER A 141 -0.41 27.70 -5.19
C SER A 141 -0.32 28.51 -6.49
N GLN A 142 -1.45 28.62 -7.21
CA GLN A 142 -1.61 29.29 -8.50
C GLN A 142 -3.10 29.51 -8.78
N SER A 143 -3.44 30.29 -9.80
CA SER A 143 -4.84 30.52 -10.23
C SER A 143 -5.47 29.35 -11.00
N TYR A 144 -4.68 28.32 -11.37
CA TYR A 144 -5.09 27.18 -12.21
C TYR A 144 -5.72 27.59 -13.55
N CYS A 145 -5.30 28.73 -14.11
CA CYS A 145 -5.68 29.12 -15.46
C CYS A 145 -4.72 28.52 -16.51
N ASP A 146 -5.27 27.83 -17.51
CA ASP A 146 -4.59 27.50 -18.78
C ASP A 146 -5.14 28.38 -19.91
N ASP A 147 -4.51 29.55 -20.13
CA ASP A 147 -4.83 30.47 -21.22
C ASP A 147 -4.56 29.89 -22.62
N SER A 148 -3.81 28.79 -22.74
CA SER A 148 -3.61 28.13 -24.03
C SER A 148 -4.85 27.34 -24.49
N ASN A 149 -5.86 27.19 -23.62
CA ASN A 149 -7.08 26.45 -23.90
C ASN A 149 -8.08 27.27 -24.74
N GLU A 150 -8.02 27.14 -26.07
CA GLU A 150 -8.92 27.85 -26.99
C GLU A 150 -10.42 27.57 -26.76
N LEU A 151 -10.78 26.41 -26.17
CA LEU A 151 -12.16 25.97 -26.00
C LEU A 151 -12.80 26.44 -24.68
N TYR A 152 -12.00 26.61 -23.63
CA TYR A 152 -12.43 27.01 -22.29
C TYR A 152 -11.48 28.06 -21.71
N ARG A 153 -11.38 29.21 -22.39
CA ARG A 153 -10.54 30.33 -21.94
C ARG A 153 -10.92 30.76 -20.52
N CYS A 154 -9.92 31.24 -19.77
CA CYS A 154 -10.14 31.79 -18.44
C CYS A 154 -11.00 33.06 -18.52
N ALA A 155 -11.90 33.23 -17.55
CA ALA A 155 -12.66 34.46 -17.37
C ALA A 155 -11.84 35.50 -16.60
N GLU A 156 -12.07 36.79 -16.89
CA GLU A 156 -11.29 37.88 -16.31
C GLU A 156 -11.52 37.98 -14.79
N GLY A 157 -10.43 37.91 -14.01
CA GLY A 157 -10.49 37.93 -12.54
C GLY A 157 -10.94 36.63 -11.88
N VAL A 158 -11.11 35.53 -12.63
CA VAL A 158 -11.62 34.25 -12.13
C VAL A 158 -10.50 33.23 -11.90
N GLU A 159 -10.51 32.59 -10.73
CA GLU A 159 -9.52 31.56 -10.34
C GLU A 159 -10.15 30.17 -10.23
N TYR A 160 -9.43 29.15 -10.67
CA TYR A 160 -9.89 27.77 -10.86
C TYR A 160 -9.21 26.77 -9.92
N TYR A 161 -8.88 27.21 -8.69
CA TYR A 161 -8.42 26.35 -7.60
C TYR A 161 -9.47 25.31 -7.20
N GLY A 162 -9.07 24.32 -6.40
CA GLY A 162 -9.93 23.19 -6.02
C GLY A 162 -11.23 23.62 -5.33
N ARG A 163 -12.41 23.30 -5.88
CA ARG A 163 -13.72 23.50 -5.19
C ARG A 163 -14.68 22.33 -5.35
N GLY A 164 -15.53 22.11 -4.34
CA GLY A 164 -16.60 21.12 -4.33
C GLY A 164 -16.20 19.75 -3.74
N ALA A 165 -17.17 18.80 -3.71
CA ALA A 165 -17.03 17.56 -2.92
C ALA A 165 -15.99 16.58 -3.48
N LEU A 166 -15.83 16.55 -4.81
CA LEU A 166 -14.63 16.05 -5.48
C LEU A 166 -13.98 17.28 -6.16
N PRO A 167 -12.95 17.89 -5.56
CA PRO A 167 -12.52 19.23 -5.96
C PRO A 167 -12.19 19.36 -7.45
N VAL A 168 -12.85 20.30 -8.12
CA VAL A 168 -12.61 20.65 -9.52
C VAL A 168 -11.46 21.65 -9.57
N TYR A 169 -10.47 21.39 -10.43
CA TYR A 169 -9.31 22.26 -10.69
C TYR A 169 -9.21 22.54 -12.18
N TRP A 170 -8.69 23.71 -12.56
CA TRP A 170 -8.46 24.18 -13.94
C TRP A 170 -9.70 24.57 -14.75
N ASN A 171 -9.62 25.72 -15.41
CA ASN A 171 -10.61 26.33 -16.32
C ASN A 171 -11.30 25.30 -17.24
N TYR A 172 -10.53 24.43 -17.90
CA TYR A 172 -11.08 23.45 -18.83
C TYR A 172 -11.93 22.36 -18.15
N ASN A 173 -11.63 21.96 -16.91
CA ASN A 173 -12.49 21.03 -16.18
C ASN A 173 -13.73 21.73 -15.64
N TYR A 174 -13.61 22.97 -15.15
CA TYR A 174 -14.75 23.79 -14.73
C TYR A 174 -15.74 23.98 -15.88
N GLY A 175 -15.28 24.32 -17.10
CA GLY A 175 -16.12 24.41 -18.29
C GLY A 175 -16.75 23.08 -18.73
N ILE A 176 -16.03 21.95 -18.61
CA ILE A 176 -16.56 20.61 -18.92
C ILE A 176 -17.64 20.19 -17.90
N VAL A 177 -17.36 20.32 -16.60
CA VAL A 177 -18.28 19.93 -15.50
C VAL A 177 -19.51 20.83 -15.51
N GLY A 178 -19.32 22.15 -15.66
CA GLY A 178 -20.42 23.12 -15.73
C GLY A 178 -21.38 22.83 -16.88
N LYS A 179 -20.85 22.59 -18.09
CA LYS A 179 -21.63 22.13 -19.24
C LYS A 179 -22.34 20.79 -18.98
N GLY A 180 -21.74 19.93 -18.16
CA GLY A 180 -22.29 18.65 -17.73
C GLY A 180 -23.51 18.77 -16.80
N ILE A 181 -23.44 19.65 -15.80
CA ILE A 181 -24.51 19.93 -14.82
C ILE A 181 -25.40 21.13 -15.20
N LYS A 182 -25.18 21.72 -16.38
CA LYS A 182 -25.88 22.91 -16.92
C LYS A 182 -25.73 24.18 -16.06
N GLN A 183 -24.59 24.36 -15.41
CA GLN A 183 -24.22 25.57 -14.67
C GLN A 183 -23.02 26.27 -15.35
N ASP A 184 -22.95 27.60 -15.31
CA ASP A 184 -21.82 28.34 -15.86
C ASP A 184 -20.64 28.38 -14.88
N LEU A 185 -20.05 27.22 -14.62
CA LEU A 185 -18.89 27.10 -13.72
C LEU A 185 -17.59 27.65 -14.33
N LEU A 186 -17.57 28.09 -15.60
CA LEU A 186 -16.39 28.70 -16.20
C LEU A 186 -16.28 30.18 -15.83
N ASN A 187 -17.40 30.90 -15.81
CA ASN A 187 -17.46 32.28 -15.33
C ASN A 187 -17.74 32.35 -13.82
N HIS A 188 -18.45 31.36 -13.26
CA HIS A 188 -18.88 31.32 -11.86
C HIS A 188 -18.45 30.02 -11.12
N PRO A 189 -17.15 29.73 -10.97
CA PRO A 189 -16.67 28.56 -10.25
C PRO A 189 -17.02 28.58 -8.75
N GLU A 190 -17.26 29.75 -8.16
CA GLU A 190 -17.66 29.97 -6.78
C GLU A 190 -19.00 29.29 -6.41
N LEU A 191 -19.82 28.93 -7.40
CA LEU A 191 -21.04 28.16 -7.17
C LEU A 191 -20.78 26.81 -6.48
N LEU A 192 -19.58 26.22 -6.64
CA LEU A 192 -19.20 24.96 -5.99
C LEU A 192 -18.76 25.11 -4.52
N GLU A 193 -18.48 26.32 -4.05
CA GLU A 193 -18.20 26.62 -2.63
C GLU A 193 -19.36 27.37 -1.94
N GLN A 194 -20.31 27.90 -2.71
CA GLN A 194 -21.52 28.58 -2.21
C GLN A 194 -22.77 27.67 -2.13
N ASN A 195 -22.82 26.57 -2.89
CA ASN A 195 -23.99 25.68 -2.91
C ASN A 195 -23.59 24.19 -2.80
N ALA A 196 -23.82 23.60 -1.63
CA ALA A 196 -23.46 22.21 -1.35
C ALA A 196 -24.18 21.19 -2.27
N THR A 197 -25.41 21.48 -2.72
CA THR A 197 -26.12 20.60 -3.67
C THR A 197 -25.42 20.60 -5.03
N LEU A 198 -25.02 21.77 -5.55
CA LEU A 198 -24.23 21.84 -6.80
C LEU A 198 -22.82 21.24 -6.63
N ALA A 199 -22.23 21.39 -5.44
CA ALA A 199 -20.94 20.80 -5.10
C ALA A 199 -20.97 19.25 -5.08
N PHE A 200 -22.07 18.65 -4.61
CA PHE A 200 -22.32 17.22 -4.75
C PHE A 200 -22.73 16.84 -6.18
N GLU A 201 -23.51 17.66 -6.89
CA GLU A 201 -23.92 17.38 -8.27
C GLU A 201 -22.71 17.30 -9.20
N ALA A 202 -21.78 18.25 -9.11
CA ALA A 202 -20.51 18.26 -9.84
C ALA A 202 -19.68 17.00 -9.55
N ALA A 203 -19.64 16.56 -8.29
CA ALA A 203 -18.91 15.38 -7.86
C ALA A 203 -19.54 14.07 -8.39
N ILE A 204 -20.86 13.91 -8.26
CA ILE A 204 -21.58 12.73 -8.77
C ILE A 204 -21.53 12.71 -10.30
N TRP A 205 -21.64 13.87 -10.95
CA TRP A 205 -21.41 13.99 -12.40
C TRP A 205 -20.01 13.51 -12.80
N ARG A 206 -18.97 13.92 -12.07
CA ARG A 206 -17.57 13.52 -12.31
C ARG A 206 -17.30 12.04 -12.05
N TRP A 207 -18.09 11.41 -11.17
CA TRP A 207 -18.10 9.97 -10.91
C TRP A 207 -18.78 9.19 -12.05
N MET A 208 -19.95 9.65 -12.49
CA MET A 208 -20.76 9.03 -13.54
C MET A 208 -20.24 9.29 -14.97
N THR A 209 -19.40 10.30 -15.19
CA THR A 209 -19.00 10.74 -16.54
C THR A 209 -17.50 10.55 -16.82
N PRO A 210 -17.10 9.92 -17.94
CA PRO A 210 -15.70 9.85 -18.35
C PRO A 210 -15.20 11.19 -18.91
N MET A 211 -14.11 11.72 -18.35
CA MET A 211 -13.49 12.97 -18.81
C MET A 211 -12.68 12.81 -20.12
N LYS A 212 -12.18 11.61 -20.41
CA LYS A 212 -11.32 11.34 -21.58
C LYS A 212 -11.93 10.27 -22.50
N ARG A 213 -11.84 10.49 -23.82
CA ARG A 213 -12.35 9.54 -24.83
C ARG A 213 -11.67 8.17 -24.69
N LYS A 214 -12.45 7.10 -24.53
CA LYS A 214 -12.05 5.71 -24.21
C LYS A 214 -11.65 5.43 -22.76
N GLN A 215 -11.75 6.40 -21.86
CA GLN A 215 -11.76 6.14 -20.41
C GLN A 215 -13.16 5.65 -20.01
N PRO A 216 -13.31 4.75 -19.02
CA PRO A 216 -14.59 4.50 -18.36
C PRO A 216 -14.95 5.63 -17.38
N SER A 217 -16.21 5.64 -16.92
CA SER A 217 -16.59 6.41 -15.73
C SER A 217 -16.07 5.74 -14.46
N ALA A 218 -16.04 6.45 -13.32
CA ALA A 218 -15.69 5.82 -12.05
C ALA A 218 -16.79 4.83 -11.62
N HIS A 219 -18.05 5.17 -11.87
CA HIS A 219 -19.20 4.26 -11.74
C HIS A 219 -18.99 2.93 -12.48
N ASP A 220 -18.81 2.97 -13.81
CA ASP A 220 -18.67 1.76 -14.64
C ASP A 220 -17.47 0.90 -14.23
N ALA A 221 -16.39 1.55 -13.82
CA ALA A 221 -15.20 0.88 -13.31
C ALA A 221 -15.42 0.24 -11.93
N PHE A 222 -16.26 0.84 -11.08
CA PHE A 222 -16.57 0.31 -9.75
C PHE A 222 -17.59 -0.84 -9.80
N VAL A 223 -18.74 -0.63 -10.45
CA VAL A 223 -19.86 -1.60 -10.49
C VAL A 223 -19.63 -2.77 -11.46
N GLY A 224 -18.53 -2.75 -12.23
CA GLY A 224 -18.11 -3.85 -13.11
C GLY A 224 -18.66 -3.80 -14.54
N ASN A 225 -19.35 -2.72 -14.95
CA ASN A 225 -19.77 -2.52 -16.34
C ASN A 225 -18.56 -2.42 -17.29
N TRP A 226 -17.48 -1.80 -16.84
CA TRP A 226 -16.26 -1.61 -17.62
C TRP A 226 -15.48 -2.93 -17.77
N LYS A 227 -15.16 -3.27 -19.02
CA LYS A 227 -14.28 -4.38 -19.38
C LYS A 227 -12.89 -3.84 -19.71
N PRO A 228 -11.84 -4.16 -18.93
CA PRO A 228 -10.47 -3.71 -19.21
C PRO A 228 -10.00 -4.06 -20.61
N THR A 229 -9.30 -3.14 -21.27
CA THR A 229 -8.62 -3.47 -22.53
C THR A 229 -7.32 -4.22 -22.25
N LYS A 230 -6.72 -4.84 -23.26
CA LYS A 230 -5.38 -5.45 -23.13
C LYS A 230 -4.32 -4.46 -22.61
N LYS A 231 -4.46 -3.15 -22.90
CA LYS A 231 -3.57 -2.11 -22.34
C LYS A 231 -3.76 -1.99 -20.82
N ASP A 232 -4.99 -2.11 -20.35
CA ASP A 232 -5.34 -1.95 -18.93
C ASP A 232 -4.91 -3.17 -18.12
N THR A 233 -5.14 -4.38 -18.62
CA THR A 233 -4.64 -5.62 -17.99
C THR A 233 -3.11 -5.63 -17.91
N LEU A 234 -2.40 -5.17 -18.94
CA LEU A 234 -0.93 -5.01 -18.91
C LEU A 234 -0.47 -3.92 -17.93
N SER A 235 -1.26 -2.85 -17.78
CA SER A 235 -1.07 -1.81 -16.75
C SER A 235 -1.68 -2.18 -15.38
N LYS A 236 -2.00 -3.45 -15.10
CA LYS A 236 -2.70 -3.92 -13.89
C LYS A 236 -3.93 -3.10 -13.45
N ARG A 237 -4.64 -2.45 -14.38
CA ARG A 237 -5.92 -1.74 -14.12
C ARG A 237 -7.08 -2.73 -14.27
N TYR A 238 -7.77 -3.00 -13.17
CA TYR A 238 -8.92 -3.91 -13.08
C TYR A 238 -10.13 -3.21 -12.43
N PRO A 239 -11.38 -3.68 -12.64
CA PRO A 239 -12.57 -3.08 -12.03
C PRO A 239 -12.52 -3.11 -10.50
N GLY A 240 -13.21 -2.17 -9.86
CA GLY A 240 -13.18 -1.91 -8.42
C GLY A 240 -12.48 -0.59 -8.06
N PHE A 241 -12.25 -0.39 -6.76
CA PHE A 241 -11.81 0.91 -6.24
C PHE A 241 -10.47 1.41 -6.82
N GLY A 242 -9.50 0.52 -7.04
CA GLY A 242 -8.19 0.87 -7.62
C GLY A 242 -8.30 1.54 -9.00
N ALA A 243 -9.26 1.13 -9.83
CA ALA A 243 -9.53 1.83 -11.09
C ALA A 243 -10.16 3.21 -10.87
N THR A 244 -11.05 3.38 -9.89
CA THR A 244 -11.66 4.70 -9.60
C THR A 244 -10.61 5.74 -9.20
N MET A 245 -9.61 5.34 -8.41
CA MET A 245 -8.42 6.17 -8.11
C MET A 245 -7.68 6.60 -9.38
N ASN A 246 -7.40 5.65 -10.27
CA ASN A 246 -6.72 5.89 -11.54
C ASN A 246 -7.53 6.82 -12.47
N ILE A 247 -8.87 6.67 -12.48
CA ILE A 247 -9.79 7.45 -13.31
C ILE A 247 -9.98 8.89 -12.80
N LEU A 248 -9.98 9.09 -11.48
CA LEU A 248 -10.18 10.39 -10.86
C LEU A 248 -8.89 11.22 -10.82
N TYR A 249 -7.75 10.60 -10.49
CA TYR A 249 -6.50 11.32 -10.15
C TYR A 249 -5.24 10.84 -10.89
N GLY A 250 -5.35 9.90 -11.85
CA GLY A 250 -4.19 9.21 -12.44
C GLY A 250 -3.17 10.07 -13.20
N ASP A 251 -3.50 11.32 -13.54
CA ASP A 251 -2.51 12.27 -14.07
C ASP A 251 -1.63 12.86 -12.96
N ALA A 252 -2.19 13.15 -11.78
CA ALA A 252 -1.47 13.73 -10.64
C ALA A 252 -0.73 12.69 -9.78
N ILE A 253 -1.17 11.42 -9.80
CA ILE A 253 -0.53 10.32 -9.05
C ILE A 253 0.90 9.99 -9.56
N CYS A 254 1.26 10.42 -10.78
CA CYS A 254 2.58 10.11 -11.37
C CYS A 254 3.61 11.26 -11.36
N GLU A 255 3.22 12.49 -11.05
CA GLU A 255 4.13 13.66 -11.10
C GLU A 255 4.40 14.30 -9.73
N ILE A 256 3.80 13.77 -8.65
CA ILE A 256 3.96 14.34 -7.31
C ILE A 256 4.40 13.26 -6.31
N THR A 257 5.54 13.48 -5.64
CA THR A 257 6.04 12.66 -4.53
C THR A 257 5.25 12.86 -3.22
N SER A 258 4.06 13.46 -3.28
CA SER A 258 3.21 13.77 -2.13
C SER A 258 2.46 12.53 -1.62
N VAL A 259 3.17 11.67 -0.89
CA VAL A 259 2.63 10.46 -0.25
C VAL A 259 1.43 10.77 0.67
N GLY A 260 1.22 12.03 1.07
CA GLY A 260 0.08 12.49 1.86
C GLY A 260 -1.30 12.25 1.23
N VAL A 261 -1.48 12.51 -0.07
CA VAL A 261 -2.77 12.28 -0.76
C VAL A 261 -2.96 10.79 -1.04
N GLN A 262 -1.89 10.09 -1.45
CA GLN A 262 -1.93 8.65 -1.69
C GLN A 262 -2.25 7.90 -0.39
N ARG A 263 -1.64 8.26 0.75
CA ARG A 263 -2.01 7.70 2.06
C ARG A 263 -3.39 8.12 2.54
N HIS A 264 -3.87 9.35 2.35
CA HIS A 264 -5.23 9.67 2.81
C HIS A 264 -6.33 8.87 2.10
N ILE A 265 -6.08 8.35 0.88
CA ILE A 265 -7.05 7.52 0.17
C ILE A 265 -6.71 6.00 0.24
N LEU A 266 -5.44 5.60 0.26
CA LEU A 266 -5.07 4.19 0.53
C LEU A 266 -5.22 3.82 2.01
N THR A 267 -4.77 4.62 2.97
CA THR A 267 -4.97 4.31 4.41
C THR A 267 -6.45 4.35 4.82
N ALA A 268 -7.33 4.91 3.99
CA ALA A 268 -8.79 4.76 4.14
C ALA A 268 -9.34 3.38 3.67
N LEU A 269 -8.63 2.64 2.81
CA LEU A 269 -9.18 1.49 2.05
C LEU A 269 -8.29 0.26 1.82
N GLN A 270 -6.98 0.38 2.01
CA GLN A 270 -6.05 -0.75 2.19
C GLN A 270 -6.35 -1.49 3.51
N MET A 271 -7.22 -0.92 4.36
CA MET A 271 -7.56 -1.35 5.70
C MET A 271 -9.07 -1.35 5.96
N ASP A 272 -9.46 -2.03 7.04
CA ASP A 272 -10.73 -1.86 7.74
C ASP A 272 -10.93 -0.48 8.38
N GLY A 273 -10.31 0.58 7.85
CA GLY A 273 -10.53 1.98 8.26
C GLY A 273 -12.00 2.41 8.10
N TYR A 274 -12.71 1.84 7.12
CA TYR A 274 -14.16 1.91 7.03
C TYR A 274 -14.92 0.94 7.95
N LEU A 275 -14.38 0.62 9.12
CA LEU A 275 -15.15 -0.01 10.22
C LEU A 275 -16.45 0.75 10.56
N PRO A 276 -16.49 2.10 10.58
CA PRO A 276 -17.76 2.84 10.66
C PRO A 276 -18.67 2.54 9.46
N LEU A 277 -18.18 2.70 8.23
CA LEU A 277 -18.98 2.58 7.01
C LEU A 277 -19.52 1.14 6.77
N LYS A 278 -18.72 0.11 7.09
CA LYS A 278 -19.11 -1.30 7.07
C LYS A 278 -20.21 -1.61 8.10
N ARG A 279 -20.11 -1.06 9.32
CA ARG A 279 -21.17 -1.17 10.34
C ARG A 279 -22.43 -0.39 9.96
N LEU A 280 -22.27 0.86 9.52
CA LEU A 280 -23.36 1.80 9.28
C LEU A 280 -24.23 1.41 8.10
N ILE A 281 -23.65 0.96 6.98
CA ILE A 281 -24.41 0.60 5.77
C ILE A 281 -24.80 -0.90 5.75
N GLN A 282 -24.52 -1.65 6.84
CA GLN A 282 -24.90 -3.07 6.98
C GLN A 282 -24.40 -3.98 5.84
N VAL A 283 -23.25 -3.65 5.24
CA VAL A 283 -22.76 -4.34 4.04
C VAL A 283 -22.23 -5.73 4.40
N PRO A 284 -22.73 -6.82 3.79
CA PRO A 284 -22.13 -8.15 3.91
C PRO A 284 -20.65 -8.16 3.49
N SER A 285 -19.93 -9.22 3.88
CA SER A 285 -18.49 -9.32 3.72
C SER A 285 -18.02 -9.05 2.28
N TRP A 286 -16.87 -8.38 2.16
CA TRP A 286 -16.20 -8.18 0.89
C TRP A 286 -15.61 -9.51 0.43
N GLY A 287 -16.40 -10.30 -0.29
CA GLY A 287 -15.98 -11.62 -0.75
C GLY A 287 -14.79 -11.59 -1.73
N PRO A 288 -14.04 -12.70 -1.89
CA PRO A 288 -12.79 -12.75 -2.68
C PRO A 288 -12.93 -12.39 -4.17
N SER A 289 -14.16 -12.24 -4.68
CA SER A 289 -14.47 -11.74 -6.02
C SER A 289 -14.08 -10.27 -6.23
N ALA A 290 -13.94 -9.48 -5.17
CA ALA A 290 -13.31 -8.16 -5.21
C ALA A 290 -11.77 -8.33 -5.20
N GLY A 291 -11.23 -8.76 -6.35
CA GLY A 291 -9.89 -9.35 -6.46
C GLY A 291 -8.71 -8.45 -6.06
N ASN A 292 -7.56 -9.10 -5.82
CA ASN A 292 -6.31 -8.61 -5.22
C ASN A 292 -5.57 -7.49 -5.99
N HIS A 293 -6.27 -6.40 -6.35
CA HIS A 293 -5.81 -5.33 -7.23
C HIS A 293 -6.12 -3.93 -6.67
N THR A 294 -6.06 -3.78 -5.34
CA THR A 294 -5.90 -2.48 -4.65
C THR A 294 -4.52 -1.86 -4.89
N ASP A 295 -3.54 -2.68 -5.27
CA ASP A 295 -2.15 -2.33 -5.54
C ASP A 295 -2.00 -1.33 -6.71
N LEU A 296 -1.73 -0.05 -6.37
CA LEU A 296 -1.51 1.03 -7.35
C LEU A 296 -0.04 1.10 -7.83
N ASP A 297 0.92 0.64 -7.02
CA ASP A 297 2.37 0.82 -7.25
C ASP A 297 2.89 0.11 -8.51
N ASN A 298 2.05 -0.73 -9.11
CA ASN A 298 2.31 -1.43 -10.37
C ASN A 298 1.46 -0.93 -11.57
N GLN A 299 0.63 0.12 -11.41
CA GLN A 299 -0.35 0.52 -12.44
C GLN A 299 0.18 1.52 -13.47
N GLY A 300 1.03 1.05 -14.37
CA GLY A 300 1.68 1.89 -15.38
C GLY A 300 0.73 2.77 -16.22
N THR A 301 0.93 4.09 -16.14
CA THR A 301 0.33 5.06 -17.06
C THR A 301 0.95 4.92 -18.46
N SER A 302 0.29 5.48 -19.47
CA SER A 302 0.80 5.43 -20.85
C SER A 302 0.18 6.56 -21.67
N ASN A 303 0.81 7.73 -21.53
CA ASN A 303 0.60 8.92 -22.35
C ASN A 303 1.90 9.20 -23.12
N HIS A 304 1.88 9.02 -24.44
CA HIS A 304 2.82 9.75 -25.30
C HIS A 304 2.22 11.13 -25.56
N TYR A 305 2.60 12.13 -24.76
CA TYR A 305 2.48 13.53 -25.18
C TYR A 305 3.82 14.00 -25.74
N ARG A 306 3.78 14.50 -26.97
CA ARG A 306 4.96 14.81 -27.78
C ARG A 306 5.04 16.32 -28.00
N HIS A 307 5.21 17.08 -26.93
CA HIS A 307 5.49 18.51 -27.05
C HIS A 307 6.83 18.71 -27.75
N SER A 308 6.73 18.99 -29.04
CA SER A 308 7.84 19.42 -29.87
C SER A 308 7.89 20.94 -29.74
N ASN A 309 8.97 21.47 -29.17
CA ASN A 309 9.39 22.83 -29.53
C ASN A 309 10.91 22.93 -29.60
N LYS A 310 11.37 23.80 -30.49
CA LYS A 310 12.78 23.99 -30.84
C LYS A 310 13.28 25.32 -30.26
N ALA A 311 14.61 25.41 -30.23
CA ALA A 311 15.41 26.58 -29.83
C ALA A 311 15.42 26.86 -28.31
N SER A 312 16.49 27.41 -27.74
CA SER A 312 17.73 27.86 -28.37
C SER A 312 18.98 27.33 -27.65
N ARG A 313 20.07 27.08 -28.40
CA ARG A 313 21.40 26.74 -27.86
C ARG A 313 22.36 27.91 -28.07
N LYS A 314 22.84 28.51 -26.98
CA LYS A 314 24.15 29.15 -26.83
C LYS A 314 24.60 28.94 -25.37
N GLY A 315 25.81 28.50 -25.04
CA GLY A 315 26.83 27.90 -25.90
C GLY A 315 28.23 28.02 -25.28
N MET A 316 28.99 26.91 -25.24
CA MET A 316 30.41 26.80 -24.84
C MET A 316 30.69 27.06 -23.33
N GLU A 317 31.68 26.44 -22.67
CA GLU A 317 32.60 25.37 -23.11
C GLU A 317 32.98 24.38 -21.98
N LEU A 318 33.57 23.25 -22.34
CA LEU A 318 34.06 22.20 -21.43
C LEU A 318 35.47 21.77 -21.86
N THR A 319 36.49 22.05 -21.03
CA THR A 319 37.83 21.46 -21.17
C THR A 319 38.50 21.23 -19.83
N ASN A 320 38.49 19.97 -19.34
CA ASN A 320 39.71 19.16 -19.28
C ASN A 320 39.47 17.81 -18.60
N ILE A 321 39.75 16.73 -19.33
CA ILE A 321 39.96 15.36 -18.83
C ILE A 321 41.22 14.84 -19.54
N PRO A 322 42.17 14.23 -18.83
CA PRO A 322 42.45 12.80 -19.01
C PRO A 322 42.74 12.09 -17.66
N HIS A 323 42.78 10.75 -17.50
CA HIS A 323 42.69 9.61 -18.44
C HIS A 323 42.15 8.36 -17.69
N LEU A 324 41.55 7.41 -18.44
CA LEU A 324 41.71 5.93 -18.46
C LEU A 324 42.02 5.12 -17.15
N ALA A 325 41.54 3.88 -16.94
CA ALA A 325 40.58 3.02 -17.68
C ALA A 325 40.28 1.69 -16.93
N SER A 326 39.37 0.88 -17.49
CA SER A 326 39.11 -0.56 -17.22
C SER A 326 38.39 -0.89 -15.91
N SER A 327 37.41 -1.81 -15.84
CA SER A 327 36.71 -2.62 -16.86
C SER A 327 35.30 -2.95 -16.33
N SER A 328 34.21 -2.79 -17.09
CA SER A 328 33.68 -3.74 -18.10
C SER A 328 33.10 -5.05 -17.50
N SER A 329 31.91 -5.55 -17.87
CA SER A 329 30.87 -5.02 -18.79
C SER A 329 29.65 -5.97 -18.96
N PHE A 330 28.51 -5.42 -19.43
CA PHE A 330 27.51 -6.06 -20.33
C PHE A 330 26.59 -7.19 -19.80
N PHE A 331 25.41 -7.48 -20.40
CA PHE A 331 24.66 -6.82 -21.50
C PHE A 331 23.13 -7.00 -21.33
N PHE A 332 22.33 -6.00 -21.70
CA PHE A 332 20.94 -6.18 -22.14
C PHE A 332 20.92 -6.53 -23.64
N SER A 333 19.89 -7.26 -24.11
CA SER A 333 19.65 -7.48 -25.55
C SER A 333 18.17 -7.29 -25.89
N SER A 334 17.90 -6.74 -27.08
CA SER A 334 16.54 -6.46 -27.57
C SER A 334 16.43 -6.83 -29.06
N CYS A 335 15.26 -7.33 -29.46
CA CYS A 335 15.06 -7.90 -30.79
C CYS A 335 15.16 -6.87 -31.92
N ARG A 336 15.78 -7.27 -33.05
CA ARG A 336 15.48 -6.65 -34.35
C ARG A 336 15.40 -7.69 -35.48
N SER A 337 14.45 -7.49 -36.38
CA SER A 337 14.09 -8.43 -37.44
C SER A 337 15.02 -8.33 -38.66
N ARG A 338 15.27 -9.47 -39.33
CA ARG A 338 15.55 -9.55 -40.77
C ARG A 338 14.80 -10.73 -41.41
N ARG A 339 14.59 -10.64 -42.73
CA ARG A 339 13.73 -11.56 -43.52
C ARG A 339 14.55 -12.48 -44.43
N ARG A 340 13.99 -13.68 -44.65
CA ARG A 340 14.04 -14.54 -45.87
C ARG A 340 15.33 -15.28 -46.25
N THR A 341 15.07 -16.38 -46.97
CA THR A 341 15.98 -17.37 -47.61
C THR A 341 16.72 -18.32 -46.66
N GLY A 342 16.71 -19.66 -46.87
CA GLY A 342 15.86 -20.47 -47.78
C GLY A 342 16.43 -21.88 -48.06
N ARG A 343 15.54 -22.89 -48.22
CA ARG A 343 15.84 -24.35 -48.36
C ARG A 343 16.42 -24.99 -47.05
N ALA A 344 15.93 -26.11 -46.53
CA ALA A 344 15.72 -27.49 -47.04
C ALA A 344 17.04 -28.33 -46.95
N VAL A 345 17.06 -29.62 -46.57
CA VAL A 345 16.01 -30.66 -46.39
C VAL A 345 16.53 -31.83 -45.48
N ILE A 346 15.62 -32.65 -44.89
CA ILE A 346 15.67 -34.08 -44.42
C ILE A 346 17.05 -34.81 -44.44
N THR A 347 17.57 -35.62 -43.49
CA THR A 347 17.04 -36.84 -42.77
C THR A 347 18.06 -37.25 -41.67
N ALA A 348 17.72 -37.44 -40.38
CA ALA A 348 17.32 -38.65 -39.63
C ALA A 348 18.32 -39.85 -39.51
N LEU A 349 18.41 -40.43 -38.29
CA LEU A 349 18.97 -41.76 -37.90
C LEU A 349 20.51 -41.97 -38.04
N ALA A 350 21.21 -42.83 -37.29
CA ALA A 350 20.95 -43.50 -35.98
C ALA A 350 22.25 -44.14 -35.41
N ALA A 351 22.24 -44.46 -34.09
CA ALA A 351 22.97 -45.53 -33.37
C ALA A 351 24.51 -45.75 -33.49
N GLY A 352 25.14 -46.21 -32.39
CA GLY A 352 26.51 -46.77 -32.38
C GLY A 352 27.23 -46.64 -31.03
N SER A 353 27.82 -47.71 -30.50
CA SER A 353 28.44 -47.77 -29.15
C SER A 353 29.88 -48.34 -29.19
N ARG A 354 30.55 -48.41 -28.00
CA ARG A 354 31.82 -49.12 -27.65
C ARG A 354 33.11 -48.26 -27.70
N CYS A 355 34.15 -48.46 -26.87
CA CYS A 355 34.36 -49.29 -25.66
C CYS A 355 35.65 -48.88 -24.89
N SER A 356 35.92 -49.55 -23.75
CA SER A 356 37.23 -49.76 -23.07
C SER A 356 37.77 -48.64 -22.15
N ALA A 357 38.55 -48.90 -21.08
CA ALA A 357 38.76 -50.12 -20.26
C ALA A 357 39.51 -49.80 -18.92
N ASP A 358 39.63 -50.80 -18.03
CA ASP A 358 40.61 -50.97 -16.93
C ASP A 358 40.61 -50.00 -15.70
N SER A 359 40.99 -50.41 -14.47
CA SER A 359 41.04 -51.75 -13.79
C SER A 359 41.24 -51.62 -12.25
N ALA A 360 41.25 -52.77 -11.53
CA ALA A 360 41.71 -53.02 -10.15
C ALA A 360 40.73 -52.84 -8.93
N CYS A 361 40.71 -53.88 -8.08
CA CYS A 361 40.14 -53.99 -6.71
C CYS A 361 41.19 -54.75 -5.83
N PRO A 362 41.07 -54.83 -4.48
CA PRO A 362 40.23 -55.86 -3.80
C PRO A 362 39.52 -55.36 -2.49
N GLU A 363 38.33 -55.81 -2.08
CA GLU A 363 37.90 -57.16 -1.60
C GLU A 363 38.68 -57.69 -0.35
N PRO A 364 38.12 -58.56 0.54
CA PRO A 364 36.73 -59.11 0.65
C PRO A 364 36.19 -59.32 2.12
N ILE A 365 35.10 -60.11 2.25
CA ILE A 365 34.64 -60.98 3.39
C ILE A 365 33.74 -60.37 4.48
N GLU A 366 32.59 -60.95 4.89
CA GLU A 366 31.65 -61.98 4.34
C GLU A 366 30.24 -61.73 4.98
N GLN A 367 29.10 -61.88 4.28
CA GLN A 367 28.19 -63.07 4.25
C GLN A 367 27.48 -63.33 5.63
N GLN A 368 26.18 -63.64 5.78
CA GLN A 368 25.15 -64.47 5.09
C GLN A 368 23.73 -63.90 5.47
N ASN A 369 22.53 -64.31 5.03
CA ASN A 369 21.90 -65.16 3.99
C ASN A 369 20.36 -64.90 4.05
N ILE A 370 19.44 -65.26 3.13
CA ILE A 370 19.42 -65.56 1.68
C ILE A 370 17.92 -65.67 1.24
N ASP A 371 17.62 -65.78 -0.07
CA ASP A 371 16.33 -66.19 -0.70
C ASP A 371 15.05 -65.31 -0.54
N ASN A 372 14.05 -65.36 -1.45
CA ASN A 372 14.06 -65.42 -2.93
C ASN A 372 12.65 -65.10 -3.54
N LEU A 373 12.57 -65.06 -4.89
CA LEU A 373 11.42 -65.39 -5.77
C LEU A 373 10.15 -64.48 -5.88
N SER A 374 10.09 -63.81 -7.05
CA SER A 374 8.95 -63.74 -8.02
C SER A 374 7.61 -63.02 -7.71
N GLY A 375 7.25 -62.08 -8.59
CA GLY A 375 5.86 -61.80 -9.04
C GLY A 375 5.57 -62.51 -10.37
N PRO A 376 4.76 -61.97 -11.33
CA PRO A 376 4.01 -60.70 -11.35
C PRO A 376 2.55 -60.82 -11.94
N ALA A 377 1.90 -59.68 -12.26
CA ALA A 377 1.19 -59.38 -13.54
C ALA A 377 -0.23 -58.74 -13.52
N ASN A 378 -0.40 -57.72 -14.38
CA ASN A 378 -1.54 -57.39 -15.27
C ASN A 378 -2.99 -57.01 -14.80
N THR A 379 -3.26 -55.69 -14.94
CA THR A 379 -4.35 -55.04 -15.74
C THR A 379 -5.88 -55.22 -15.50
N GLN A 380 -6.54 -54.04 -15.58
CA GLN A 380 -7.86 -53.72 -16.19
C GLN A 380 -9.18 -53.70 -15.38
N CYS A 381 -9.73 -52.48 -15.29
CA CYS A 381 -11.13 -51.99 -15.30
C CYS A 381 -12.29 -53.03 -15.29
N TYR A 382 -13.36 -52.87 -14.50
CA TYR A 382 -14.43 -51.87 -14.76
C TYR A 382 -15.49 -51.70 -13.63
N ARG A 383 -16.02 -50.47 -13.49
CA ARG A 383 -17.37 -50.02 -13.03
C ARG A 383 -18.32 -50.98 -12.24
N ARG A 384 -18.85 -50.46 -11.11
CA ARG A 384 -20.23 -49.91 -10.87
C ARG A 384 -21.03 -50.49 -9.67
N ARG A 385 -21.54 -49.57 -8.84
CA ARG A 385 -22.76 -49.63 -7.97
C ARG A 385 -22.75 -50.57 -6.76
N ASP A 386 -23.59 -50.37 -5.73
CA ASP A 386 -24.20 -49.19 -5.06
C ASP A 386 -24.83 -49.72 -3.75
N PHE A 387 -24.90 -48.92 -2.67
CA PHE A 387 -25.45 -49.28 -1.34
C PHE A 387 -24.66 -50.37 -0.56
N ALA A 388 -24.73 -50.47 0.77
CA ALA A 388 -25.51 -49.74 1.78
C ALA A 388 -24.63 -49.28 2.97
N ALA A 389 -25.15 -48.42 3.85
CA ALA A 389 -24.41 -47.87 4.98
C ALA A 389 -24.55 -48.70 6.26
N VAL A 390 -23.42 -48.92 6.95
CA VAL A 390 -23.36 -49.14 8.40
C VAL A 390 -22.16 -48.32 8.91
N ALA A 391 -22.37 -47.48 9.91
CA ALA A 391 -21.31 -46.71 10.54
C ALA A 391 -20.74 -47.45 11.76
N LEU A 392 -19.41 -47.53 11.89
CA LEU A 392 -18.73 -47.77 13.17
C LEU A 392 -17.24 -47.35 13.11
N LEU A 393 -16.88 -46.43 14.01
CA LEU A 393 -15.54 -45.99 14.43
C LEU A 393 -14.65 -45.20 13.42
N PRO A 394 -13.76 -44.30 13.92
CA PRO A 394 -13.27 -43.17 13.13
C PRO A 394 -11.75 -42.96 13.23
N PHE A 395 -10.95 -43.83 12.62
CA PHE A 395 -9.50 -43.66 12.47
C PHE A 395 -9.05 -44.08 11.06
N LEU A 396 -7.89 -43.59 10.62
CA LEU A 396 -7.32 -43.78 9.27
C LEU A 396 -8.04 -43.04 8.13
N LEU A 397 -8.23 -41.73 8.31
CA LEU A 397 -7.83 -40.79 7.25
C LEU A 397 -6.52 -40.14 7.68
N PRO A 398 -5.57 -39.84 6.77
CA PRO A 398 -4.48 -38.94 7.10
C PRO A 398 -5.07 -37.58 7.46
N HIS A 399 -4.44 -36.86 8.38
CA HIS A 399 -4.62 -35.42 8.43
C HIS A 399 -4.19 -34.88 7.07
N VAL A 400 -5.15 -34.47 6.25
CA VAL A 400 -4.89 -33.44 5.26
C VAL A 400 -4.63 -32.20 6.10
N ASP A 401 -3.36 -31.87 6.27
CA ASP A 401 -2.98 -30.58 6.80
C ASP A 401 -3.58 -29.53 5.88
N MET A 402 -4.70 -28.97 6.35
CA MET A 402 -5.20 -27.70 5.87
C MET A 402 -4.15 -26.69 6.31
N ALA A 403 -3.09 -26.58 5.52
CA ALA A 403 -2.09 -25.53 5.64
C ALA A 403 -2.87 -24.22 5.70
N SER A 404 -2.91 -23.63 6.90
CA SER A 404 -3.58 -22.37 7.14
C SER A 404 -2.97 -21.38 6.18
N ALA A 405 -3.77 -20.86 5.24
CA ALA A 405 -3.32 -19.81 4.34
C ALA A 405 -2.73 -18.71 5.22
N ALA A 406 -1.41 -18.51 5.14
CA ALA A 406 -0.65 -17.81 6.17
C ALA A 406 -1.31 -16.46 6.46
N ASP A 407 -1.72 -16.24 7.72
CA ASP A 407 -2.48 -15.05 8.11
C ASP A 407 -1.78 -13.81 7.57
N SER A 408 -2.50 -13.02 6.77
CA SER A 408 -1.93 -11.89 6.04
C SER A 408 -1.61 -10.75 7.00
N TYR A 409 -0.50 -10.86 7.73
CA TYR A 409 -0.03 -9.92 8.74
C TYR A 409 -0.04 -8.48 8.22
N ASP A 410 -1.07 -7.72 8.57
CA ASP A 410 -1.16 -6.32 8.20
C ASP A 410 -0.29 -5.48 9.14
N GLY A 411 0.77 -4.92 8.56
CA GLY A 411 1.71 -4.08 9.29
C GLY A 411 1.13 -2.74 9.71
N SER A 412 0.11 -2.24 9.00
CA SER A 412 -0.48 -0.94 9.31
C SER A 412 -1.35 -0.99 10.57
N ILE A 413 -1.87 -2.15 10.99
CA ILE A 413 -2.43 -2.34 12.33
C ILE A 413 -1.37 -2.01 13.39
N ILE A 414 -0.15 -2.54 13.22
CA ILE A 414 0.97 -2.31 14.15
C ILE A 414 1.39 -0.84 14.12
N GLN A 415 1.60 -0.27 12.94
CA GLN A 415 1.98 1.14 12.76
C GLN A 415 0.95 2.08 13.39
N ASN A 416 -0.34 1.89 13.11
CA ASN A 416 -1.40 2.74 13.65
C ASN A 416 -1.57 2.55 15.17
N GLY A 417 -1.49 1.31 15.68
CA GLY A 417 -1.49 1.02 17.11
C GLY A 417 -0.35 1.69 17.87
N VAL A 418 0.85 1.75 17.27
CA VAL A 418 1.99 2.51 17.82
C VAL A 418 1.75 4.02 17.73
N ARG A 419 1.36 4.56 16.57
CA ARG A 419 1.08 5.99 16.37
C ARG A 419 0.06 6.54 17.37
N ASN A 420 -0.94 5.73 17.76
CA ASN A 420 -1.95 6.09 18.75
C ASN A 420 -1.43 6.24 20.20
N VAL A 421 -0.20 5.79 20.50
CA VAL A 421 0.39 5.89 21.86
C VAL A 421 1.74 6.63 21.91
N LEU A 422 2.41 6.73 20.76
CA LEU A 422 3.74 7.30 20.58
C LEU A 422 3.67 8.80 20.27
N SER A 423 4.48 9.60 20.97
CA SER A 423 4.70 11.02 20.66
C SER A 423 6.19 11.27 20.48
N LYS A 424 6.59 12.34 19.79
CA LYS A 424 8.01 12.68 19.54
C LYS A 424 8.88 12.62 20.81
N VAL A 425 8.39 13.17 21.93
CA VAL A 425 9.06 13.15 23.25
C VAL A 425 9.33 11.73 23.79
N LYS A 426 8.57 10.72 23.33
CA LYS A 426 8.74 9.30 23.69
C LYS A 426 9.51 8.50 22.62
N ALA A 427 9.67 9.04 21.41
CA ALA A 427 10.23 8.35 20.25
C ALA A 427 11.64 7.81 20.52
N ALA A 428 12.55 8.63 21.05
CA ALA A 428 13.91 8.21 21.39
C ALA A 428 13.96 7.02 22.37
N GLY A 429 13.03 6.96 23.33
CA GLY A 429 12.93 5.84 24.26
C GLY A 429 12.46 4.53 23.59
N VAL A 430 11.66 4.62 22.54
CA VAL A 430 11.21 3.47 21.74
C VAL A 430 12.27 3.06 20.71
N LEU A 431 12.96 4.01 20.08
CA LEU A 431 14.09 3.71 19.20
C LEU A 431 15.24 3.02 19.96
N ARG A 432 15.55 3.46 21.20
CA ARG A 432 16.49 2.73 22.08
C ARG A 432 16.00 1.32 22.40
N LEU A 433 14.69 1.11 22.64
CA LEU A 433 14.16 -0.22 22.93
C LEU A 433 14.43 -1.22 21.79
N VAL A 434 14.36 -0.76 20.53
CA VAL A 434 14.72 -1.59 19.35
C VAL A 434 16.18 -2.01 19.37
N PHE A 435 17.10 -1.10 19.68
CA PHE A 435 18.53 -1.44 19.78
C PHE A 435 18.83 -2.38 20.95
N HIS A 436 18.08 -2.31 22.05
CA HIS A 436 18.28 -3.20 23.19
C HIS A 436 17.76 -4.62 22.94
N ASP A 437 16.65 -4.80 22.21
CA ASP A 437 16.17 -6.13 21.78
C ASP A 437 17.06 -6.71 20.67
N ALA A 438 17.23 -5.99 19.54
CA ALA A 438 18.02 -6.48 18.41
C ALA A 438 19.53 -6.56 18.68
N GLY A 439 20.04 -5.72 19.58
CA GLY A 439 21.46 -5.60 19.88
C GLY A 439 22.04 -6.79 20.64
N THR A 440 21.23 -7.74 21.11
CA THR A 440 21.73 -8.97 21.74
C THR A 440 22.37 -9.94 20.74
N PHE A 441 22.14 -9.81 19.43
CA PHE A 441 22.63 -10.76 18.43
C PHE A 441 24.17 -10.91 18.42
N ASP A 442 24.65 -12.14 18.24
CA ASP A 442 26.04 -12.48 17.94
C ASP A 442 26.11 -13.51 16.78
N ILE A 443 26.95 -13.24 15.77
CA ILE A 443 27.07 -14.11 14.58
C ILE A 443 27.76 -15.45 14.85
N SER A 444 28.49 -15.56 15.96
CA SER A 444 29.29 -16.75 16.28
C SER A 444 28.46 -17.88 16.91
N ASP A 445 27.52 -17.54 17.79
CA ASP A 445 26.59 -18.49 18.43
C ASP A 445 25.15 -18.42 17.89
N LYS A 446 24.82 -17.37 17.12
CA LYS A 446 23.49 -17.09 16.53
C LYS A 446 22.35 -16.88 17.55
N SER A 447 22.69 -16.59 18.80
CA SER A 447 21.72 -16.22 19.84
C SER A 447 21.54 -14.70 19.94
N GLY A 448 20.39 -14.28 20.49
CA GLY A 448 19.96 -12.88 20.48
C GLY A 448 19.42 -12.39 19.14
N GLY A 449 19.06 -11.12 19.07
CA GLY A 449 18.48 -10.45 17.91
C GLY A 449 17.03 -10.06 18.10
N MET A 450 16.39 -9.52 17.06
CA MET A 450 15.03 -8.99 17.15
C MET A 450 14.02 -10.14 17.33
N ASN A 451 13.72 -10.44 18.59
CA ASN A 451 12.99 -11.62 19.04
C ASN A 451 12.02 -11.31 20.22
N GLY A 452 11.93 -10.05 20.66
CA GLY A 452 11.04 -9.64 21.75
C GLY A 452 11.48 -10.08 23.15
N SER A 453 12.67 -10.66 23.32
CA SER A 453 13.22 -11.12 24.61
C SER A 453 13.26 -10.02 25.67
N ILE A 454 13.37 -8.75 25.24
CA ILE A 454 13.46 -7.56 26.10
C ILE A 454 12.32 -7.44 27.12
N ILE A 455 11.17 -8.09 26.87
CA ILE A 455 10.03 -8.13 27.81
C ILE A 455 10.32 -8.95 29.09
N TYR A 456 11.32 -9.84 29.04
CA TYR A 456 11.75 -10.72 30.13
C TYR A 456 12.99 -10.22 30.87
N GLU A 457 13.59 -9.11 30.42
CA GLU A 457 14.86 -8.56 30.96
C GLU A 457 14.86 -7.02 31.09
N ALA A 458 13.66 -6.42 31.11
CA ALA A 458 13.43 -4.98 31.23
C ALA A 458 13.86 -4.36 32.58
N ASP A 459 14.29 -5.20 33.52
CA ASP A 459 14.78 -4.89 34.86
C ASP A 459 16.32 -4.91 34.96
N ARG A 460 17.02 -5.47 33.96
CA ARG A 460 18.49 -5.53 33.94
C ARG A 460 19.13 -4.12 33.89
N PRO A 461 20.33 -3.93 34.48
CA PRO A 461 21.03 -2.64 34.48
C PRO A 461 21.22 -2.01 33.10
N GLU A 462 21.59 -2.80 32.09
CA GLU A 462 21.74 -2.35 30.70
C GLU A 462 20.43 -1.79 30.12
N ASN A 463 19.29 -2.33 30.55
CA ASN A 463 17.95 -1.97 30.06
C ASN A 463 17.30 -0.84 30.89
N ALA A 464 18.04 -0.22 31.83
CA ALA A 464 17.54 0.81 32.72
C ALA A 464 16.82 1.95 31.99
N GLY A 465 15.60 2.26 32.45
CA GLY A 465 14.72 3.30 31.90
C GLY A 465 13.77 2.85 30.79
N LEU A 466 14.01 1.71 30.14
CA LEU A 466 13.19 1.21 29.01
C LEU A 466 11.80 0.72 29.43
N SER A 467 11.57 0.47 30.71
CA SER A 467 10.27 0.07 31.27
C SER A 467 9.15 1.07 30.94
N LYS A 468 9.48 2.36 30.73
CA LYS A 468 8.54 3.38 30.23
C LYS A 468 8.13 3.13 28.78
N SER A 469 9.10 2.84 27.91
CA SER A 469 8.90 2.50 26.50
C SER A 469 8.08 1.21 26.34
N LEU A 470 8.42 0.18 27.13
CA LEU A 470 7.68 -1.07 27.18
C LEU A 470 6.24 -0.89 27.67
N LYS A 471 5.97 0.01 28.63
CA LYS A 471 4.59 0.33 29.04
C LYS A 471 3.80 1.04 27.94
N ILE A 472 4.45 1.85 27.10
CA ILE A 472 3.83 2.48 25.92
C ILE A 472 3.49 1.41 24.88
N LEU A 473 4.44 0.54 24.52
CA LEU A 473 4.20 -0.53 23.55
C LEU A 473 3.21 -1.59 24.06
N ARG A 474 3.17 -1.87 25.37
CA ARG A 474 2.15 -2.75 25.96
C ARG A 474 0.73 -2.22 25.72
N LYS A 475 0.51 -0.91 25.90
CA LYS A 475 -0.78 -0.28 25.58
C LYS A 475 -1.13 -0.36 24.09
N ALA A 476 -0.14 -0.25 23.19
CA ALA A 476 -0.37 -0.50 21.77
C ALA A 476 -0.77 -1.97 21.54
N LYS A 477 -0.01 -2.91 22.11
CA LYS A 477 -0.22 -4.35 21.97
C LYS A 477 -1.59 -4.81 22.45
N GLU A 478 -2.01 -4.33 23.62
CA GLU A 478 -3.33 -4.60 24.22
C GLU A 478 -4.48 -4.29 23.24
N GLY A 479 -4.36 -3.23 22.43
CA GLY A 479 -5.32 -2.86 21.39
C GLY A 479 -5.11 -3.56 20.04
N ILE A 480 -3.85 -3.76 19.62
CA ILE A 480 -3.50 -4.46 18.38
C ILE A 480 -3.99 -5.92 18.43
N ASP A 481 -3.71 -6.63 19.53
CA ASP A 481 -4.04 -8.05 19.70
C ASP A 481 -5.56 -8.33 19.75
N GLN A 482 -6.42 -7.31 19.90
CA GLN A 482 -7.89 -7.46 19.74
C GLN A 482 -8.31 -7.59 18.25
N VAL A 483 -7.44 -7.21 17.32
CA VAL A 483 -7.71 -7.16 15.87
C VAL A 483 -6.84 -8.17 15.12
N GLN A 484 -5.55 -8.21 15.46
CA GLN A 484 -4.56 -9.14 14.91
C GLN A 484 -3.52 -9.43 15.98
N GLN A 485 -3.37 -10.69 16.39
CA GLN A 485 -2.36 -11.07 17.36
C GLN A 485 -0.95 -10.98 16.74
N VAL A 486 -0.08 -10.14 17.30
CA VAL A 486 1.29 -9.92 16.79
C VAL A 486 2.36 -10.41 17.75
N SER A 487 3.59 -10.60 17.24
CA SER A 487 4.76 -10.78 18.10
C SER A 487 5.18 -9.45 18.74
N TRP A 488 5.78 -9.50 19.93
CA TRP A 488 6.56 -8.39 20.47
C TRP A 488 7.72 -8.02 19.55
N ALA A 489 8.39 -8.99 18.94
CA ALA A 489 9.44 -8.78 17.96
C ALA A 489 8.99 -7.89 16.78
N ASP A 490 7.85 -8.18 16.14
CA ASP A 490 7.31 -7.33 15.07
C ASP A 490 6.85 -5.97 15.59
N LEU A 491 6.20 -5.92 16.76
CA LEU A 491 5.75 -4.67 17.39
C LEU A 491 6.93 -3.73 17.69
N ILE A 492 8.02 -4.23 18.27
CA ILE A 492 9.21 -3.45 18.61
C ILE A 492 9.92 -2.99 17.33
N ALA A 493 10.12 -3.88 16.36
CA ALA A 493 10.75 -3.55 15.07
C ALA A 493 9.99 -2.46 14.30
N VAL A 494 8.65 -2.51 14.28
CA VAL A 494 7.81 -1.46 13.70
C VAL A 494 7.85 -0.18 14.54
N ALA A 495 7.83 -0.28 15.87
CA ALA A 495 7.71 0.89 16.72
C ALA A 495 8.92 1.83 16.66
N GLY A 496 10.14 1.31 16.46
CA GLY A 496 11.31 2.17 16.22
C GLY A 496 11.31 2.83 14.84
N ALA A 497 10.79 2.17 13.80
CA ALA A 497 10.64 2.77 12.48
C ALA A 497 9.62 3.93 12.51
N GLU A 498 8.51 3.72 13.22
CA GLU A 498 7.53 4.78 13.50
C GLU A 498 8.11 5.89 14.38
N ALA A 499 9.01 5.58 15.33
CA ALA A 499 9.71 6.59 16.12
C ALA A 499 10.62 7.50 15.27
N VAL A 500 11.30 6.94 14.28
CA VAL A 500 12.16 7.68 13.34
C VAL A 500 11.31 8.56 12.42
N ALA A 501 10.29 7.98 11.76
CA ALA A 501 9.41 8.68 10.84
C ALA A 501 8.60 9.80 11.54
N LEU A 502 8.09 9.55 12.76
CA LEU A 502 7.39 10.56 13.58
C LEU A 502 8.30 11.75 13.94
N CYS A 503 9.60 11.54 14.05
CA CYS A 503 10.59 12.60 14.27
C CYS A 503 11.05 13.28 12.97
N GLY A 504 10.62 12.84 11.79
CA GLY A 504 10.97 13.44 10.48
C GLY A 504 12.12 12.75 9.76
N GLY A 505 12.57 11.60 10.24
CA GLY A 505 13.56 10.76 9.59
C GLY A 505 12.98 9.89 8.46
N PRO A 506 13.78 8.97 7.90
CA PRO A 506 13.36 8.10 6.81
C PRO A 506 12.21 7.17 7.20
N GLU A 507 11.37 6.83 6.23
CA GLU A 507 10.46 5.69 6.33
C GLU A 507 11.23 4.38 6.16
N ILE A 508 11.05 3.44 7.10
CA ILE A 508 11.80 2.18 7.14
C ILE A 508 10.83 1.01 6.96
N PRO A 509 10.90 0.25 5.86
CA PRO A 509 9.98 -0.86 5.59
C PRO A 509 10.34 -2.09 6.42
N ILE A 510 9.42 -2.52 7.29
CA ILE A 510 9.66 -3.63 8.22
C ILE A 510 8.99 -4.90 7.70
N ARG A 511 9.80 -5.91 7.36
CA ARG A 511 9.32 -7.29 7.15
C ARG A 511 8.69 -7.80 8.45
N LEU A 512 7.57 -8.51 8.35
CA LEU A 512 6.81 -9.06 9.47
C LEU A 512 6.81 -10.59 9.48
N GLY A 513 6.20 -11.18 10.51
CA GLY A 513 6.11 -12.61 10.73
C GLY A 513 7.20 -13.13 11.68
N ARG A 514 7.80 -12.26 12.51
CA ARG A 514 8.77 -12.68 13.53
C ARG A 514 8.11 -13.53 14.60
N LEU A 515 8.87 -14.47 15.15
CA LEU A 515 8.54 -15.26 16.32
C LEU A 515 9.09 -14.58 17.57
N ASP A 516 8.31 -14.58 18.65
CA ASP A 516 8.79 -14.15 19.96
C ASP A 516 9.64 -15.26 20.61
N SER A 517 10.70 -14.86 21.31
CA SER A 517 11.38 -15.69 22.30
C SER A 517 10.43 -15.97 23.48
N SER A 518 10.60 -17.13 24.12
CA SER A 518 9.94 -17.47 25.38
C SER A 518 10.79 -17.17 26.62
N THR A 519 12.03 -16.69 26.43
CA THR A 519 13.00 -16.36 27.48
C THR A 519 13.75 -15.07 27.18
N ALA A 520 14.37 -14.50 28.21
CA ALA A 520 15.37 -13.44 28.06
C ALA A 520 16.60 -13.93 27.25
N ASP A 521 17.34 -12.99 26.66
CA ASP A 521 18.57 -13.25 25.91
C ASP A 521 19.82 -13.31 26.83
N PRO A 522 21.00 -13.73 26.33
CA PRO A 522 22.24 -13.73 27.11
C PRO A 522 22.68 -12.32 27.54
N THR A 523 23.08 -12.18 28.80
CA THR A 523 23.62 -10.92 29.37
C THR A 523 24.96 -10.52 28.75
N GLY A 524 25.32 -9.24 28.88
CA GLY A 524 26.64 -8.73 28.47
C GLY A 524 26.89 -8.69 26.96
N LYS A 525 25.84 -8.81 26.14
CA LYS A 525 25.95 -8.72 24.67
C LYS A 525 25.78 -7.31 24.10
N LEU A 526 25.22 -6.36 24.85
CA LEU A 526 25.12 -4.95 24.44
C LEU A 526 26.44 -4.19 24.70
N PRO A 527 26.78 -3.17 23.88
CA PRO A 527 27.94 -2.31 24.15
C PRO A 527 27.69 -1.39 25.35
N GLU A 528 28.69 -1.21 26.21
CA GLU A 528 28.64 -0.25 27.32
C GLU A 528 28.79 1.20 26.81
N GLU A 529 28.18 2.17 27.51
CA GLU A 529 28.27 3.60 27.15
C GLU A 529 29.70 4.18 27.29
N THR A 530 30.63 3.41 27.87
CA THR A 530 32.02 3.78 28.20
C THR A 530 33.10 3.08 27.35
N LEU A 531 32.73 2.28 26.34
CA LEU A 531 33.71 1.60 25.47
C LEU A 531 34.53 2.59 24.64
N ASP A 532 35.81 2.29 24.44
CA ASP A 532 36.62 2.93 23.39
C ASP A 532 36.18 2.48 21.99
N VAL A 533 36.64 3.18 20.95
CA VAL A 533 36.25 2.93 19.56
C VAL A 533 36.68 1.56 19.03
N VAL A 534 37.76 0.96 19.55
CA VAL A 534 38.24 -0.38 19.16
C VAL A 534 37.34 -1.46 19.77
N ALA A 535 37.00 -1.33 21.05
CA ALA A 535 36.05 -2.20 21.74
C ALA A 535 34.64 -2.07 21.15
N LEU A 536 34.21 -0.85 20.81
CA LEU A 536 32.90 -0.58 20.17
C LEU A 536 32.82 -1.19 18.76
N LYS A 537 33.83 -0.97 17.91
CA LYS A 537 33.95 -1.64 16.60
C LYS A 537 33.95 -3.16 16.75
N THR A 538 34.64 -3.69 17.75
CA THR A 538 34.69 -5.14 18.03
C THR A 538 33.30 -5.67 18.43
N SER A 539 32.56 -4.93 19.26
CA SER A 539 31.19 -5.27 19.63
C SER A 539 30.26 -5.31 18.41
N PHE A 540 30.23 -4.26 17.59
CA PHE A 540 29.39 -4.22 16.38
C PHE A 540 29.78 -5.28 15.34
N ARG A 541 31.08 -5.57 15.17
CA ARG A 541 31.54 -6.65 14.26
C ARG A 541 31.07 -8.04 14.68
N LYS A 542 30.96 -8.34 15.98
CA LYS A 542 30.32 -9.57 16.47
C LYS A 542 28.84 -9.67 16.09
N LYS A 543 28.17 -8.56 15.80
CA LYS A 543 26.75 -8.53 15.36
C LYS A 543 26.61 -8.57 13.84
N GLY A 544 27.73 -8.64 13.11
CA GLY A 544 27.79 -8.62 11.65
C GLY A 544 27.81 -7.21 11.04
N PHE A 545 28.08 -6.16 11.82
CA PHE A 545 28.08 -4.76 11.35
C PHE A 545 29.48 -4.26 11.04
N SER A 546 29.56 -3.44 9.99
CA SER A 546 30.75 -2.67 9.59
C SER A 546 30.87 -1.36 10.37
N THR A 547 32.03 -0.70 10.29
CA THR A 547 32.23 0.64 10.85
C THR A 547 31.22 1.66 10.33
N GLN A 548 30.86 1.61 9.04
CA GLN A 548 29.85 2.49 8.43
C GLN A 548 28.50 2.34 9.13
N GLU A 549 28.03 1.09 9.26
CA GLU A 549 26.72 0.80 9.82
C GLU A 549 26.68 1.03 11.34
N MET A 550 27.81 0.87 12.04
CA MET A 550 27.96 1.29 13.44
C MET A 550 27.77 2.81 13.57
N VAL A 551 28.55 3.60 12.82
CA VAL A 551 28.51 5.08 12.87
C VAL A 551 27.13 5.61 12.47
N VAL A 552 26.48 5.03 11.45
CA VAL A 552 25.15 5.48 11.04
C VAL A 552 24.11 5.17 12.11
N LEU A 553 24.13 3.98 12.74
CA LEU A 553 23.20 3.62 13.81
C LEU A 553 23.37 4.49 15.05
N SER A 554 24.59 4.91 15.39
CA SER A 554 24.84 5.89 16.46
C SER A 554 24.15 7.24 16.21
N GLY A 555 23.88 7.59 14.95
CA GLY A 555 23.05 8.75 14.57
C GLY A 555 21.64 8.76 15.17
N ALA A 556 21.15 7.62 15.69
CA ALA A 556 19.92 7.58 16.50
C ALA A 556 19.94 8.49 17.73
N HIS A 557 21.13 8.85 18.26
CA HIS A 557 21.30 9.78 19.37
C HIS A 557 20.98 11.25 19.03
N THR A 558 20.69 11.56 17.77
CA THR A 558 20.18 12.89 17.34
C THR A 558 18.85 13.24 18.05
N ILE A 559 17.99 12.25 18.34
CA ILE A 559 16.75 12.42 19.11
C ILE A 559 16.92 12.07 20.60
N GLY A 560 16.13 12.74 21.44
CA GLY A 560 16.09 12.52 22.89
C GLY A 560 17.16 13.29 23.69
N GLY A 561 17.29 12.91 24.96
CA GLY A 561 18.01 13.70 25.97
C GLY A 561 19.55 13.68 25.91
N LYS A 562 20.17 13.28 24.79
CA LYS A 562 21.65 13.28 24.63
C LYS A 562 22.20 14.63 24.15
N GLY A 563 21.35 15.59 23.77
CA GLY A 563 21.75 17.00 23.56
C GLY A 563 22.38 17.34 22.22
N PHE A 564 22.34 16.44 21.24
CA PHE A 564 22.96 16.59 19.91
C PHE A 564 22.20 17.49 18.92
N GLY A 565 21.03 18.01 19.29
CA GLY A 565 20.15 18.76 18.39
C GLY A 565 18.78 18.98 18.99
N ASN A 566 17.76 19.10 18.15
CA ASN A 566 16.37 19.13 18.62
C ASN A 566 15.94 17.71 19.05
N PRO A 567 15.62 17.46 20.34
CA PRO A 567 15.34 16.11 20.84
C PRO A 567 14.08 15.45 20.25
N ASN A 568 13.34 16.16 19.37
CA ASN A 568 12.12 15.72 18.69
C ASN A 568 12.24 15.73 17.15
N ALA A 569 13.44 15.97 16.60
CA ALA A 569 13.73 15.96 15.17
C ALA A 569 14.79 14.89 14.85
N PHE A 570 14.52 14.01 13.90
CA PHE A 570 15.50 13.05 13.41
C PHE A 570 16.19 13.65 12.19
N ASP A 571 17.28 14.36 12.44
CA ASP A 571 18.09 15.07 11.45
C ASP A 571 19.59 14.76 11.66
N ASN A 572 20.47 15.28 10.80
CA ASN A 572 21.90 15.01 10.89
C ASN A 572 22.69 15.88 11.91
N ALA A 573 22.02 16.55 12.87
CA ALA A 573 22.68 17.39 13.86
C ALA A 573 23.71 16.61 14.73
N TYR A 574 23.45 15.34 15.04
CA TYR A 574 24.42 14.43 15.69
C TYR A 574 25.82 14.49 15.07
N PHE A 575 25.93 14.32 13.75
CA PHE A 575 27.22 14.30 13.07
C PHE A 575 27.86 15.69 13.00
N LYS A 576 27.05 16.75 12.90
CA LYS A 576 27.52 18.14 12.91
C LYS A 576 28.13 18.51 14.27
N VAL A 577 27.43 18.23 15.36
CA VAL A 577 27.88 18.50 16.74
C VAL A 577 29.13 17.68 17.11
N LEU A 578 29.32 16.47 16.56
CA LEU A 578 30.56 15.71 16.72
C LEU A 578 31.78 16.34 16.02
N LEU A 579 31.59 17.24 15.04
CA LEU A 579 32.67 17.94 14.34
C LEU A 579 32.97 19.34 14.93
N GLU A 580 32.05 19.89 15.74
CA GLU A 580 32.24 21.18 16.38
C GLU A 580 33.33 21.16 17.48
N LYS A 581 34.06 22.27 17.61
CA LYS A 581 35.14 22.44 18.60
C LYS A 581 35.01 23.79 19.30
N PRO A 582 35.35 23.90 20.60
CA PRO A 582 35.91 22.84 21.46
C PRO A 582 34.86 21.85 22.00
N ARG A 583 35.31 20.65 22.41
CA ARG A 583 34.48 19.69 23.15
C ARG A 583 33.86 20.37 24.40
N PRO A 584 32.56 20.21 24.71
CA PRO A 584 31.90 20.97 25.79
C PRO A 584 32.46 20.73 27.19
N THR A 585 33.35 21.62 27.66
CA THR A 585 33.90 21.57 29.02
C THR A 585 33.01 22.29 30.03
N SER A 586 32.08 21.53 30.62
CA SER A 586 31.56 21.71 31.99
C SER A 586 30.74 22.97 32.33
N SER A 587 29.48 23.01 31.90
CA SER A 587 28.43 23.81 32.59
C SER A 587 26.99 23.29 32.35
N GLY A 588 26.80 21.97 32.31
CA GLY A 588 25.50 21.33 32.09
C GLY A 588 25.60 19.80 32.14
N MET A 589 24.51 19.09 31.83
CA MET A 589 24.58 17.66 31.50
C MET A 589 25.53 17.45 30.31
N PRO A 590 26.41 16.44 30.32
CA PRO A 590 27.26 16.14 29.16
C PRO A 590 26.42 15.91 27.90
N ILE A 591 26.81 16.54 26.81
CA ILE A 591 26.28 16.22 25.48
C ILE A 591 26.91 14.88 25.05
N GLY A 592 26.07 13.96 24.59
CA GLY A 592 26.46 12.64 24.13
C GLY A 592 26.99 11.69 25.20
N LEU A 593 27.47 10.54 24.73
CA LEU A 593 28.15 9.52 25.49
C LEU A 593 29.66 9.52 25.25
N PRO A 594 30.47 8.96 26.18
CA PRO A 594 31.87 8.66 25.91
C PRO A 594 32.08 7.90 24.59
N THR A 595 31.23 6.90 24.30
CA THR A 595 31.23 6.17 23.03
C THR A 595 30.96 7.04 21.79
N ASP A 596 30.08 8.05 21.88
CA ASP A 596 29.83 8.98 20.75
C ASP A 596 31.09 9.80 20.44
N TRP A 597 31.74 10.35 21.48
CA TRP A 597 32.96 11.12 21.32
C TRP A 597 34.16 10.25 20.90
N ALA A 598 34.21 8.98 21.28
CA ALA A 598 35.23 8.03 20.83
C ALA A 598 35.18 7.81 19.29
N LEU A 599 34.01 7.98 18.64
CA LEU A 599 33.93 7.95 17.17
C LEU A 599 34.72 9.09 16.51
N THR A 600 35.00 10.18 17.23
CA THR A 600 35.79 11.33 16.73
C THR A 600 37.30 11.11 16.84
N GLU A 601 37.74 9.95 17.33
CA GLU A 601 39.16 9.62 17.60
C GLU A 601 39.71 8.53 16.65
N ASP A 602 38.93 8.11 15.66
CA ASP A 602 39.28 7.11 14.65
C ASP A 602 38.99 7.63 13.23
N ASP A 603 39.99 7.59 12.34
CA ASP A 603 39.91 8.16 10.98
C ASP A 603 38.81 7.53 10.10
N GLU A 604 38.49 6.25 10.32
CA GLU A 604 37.45 5.55 9.56
C GLU A 604 36.05 5.99 10.02
N CYS A 605 35.88 6.19 11.33
CA CYS A 605 34.65 6.75 11.90
C CYS A 605 34.49 8.22 11.49
N LEU A 606 35.53 9.04 11.64
CA LEU A 606 35.55 10.45 11.21
C LEU A 606 35.17 10.61 9.74
N ARG A 607 35.67 9.76 8.84
CA ARG A 607 35.30 9.78 7.42
C ARG A 607 33.79 9.64 7.22
N TRP A 608 33.13 8.75 7.95
CA TRP A 608 31.67 8.58 7.88
C TRP A 608 30.91 9.72 8.57
N ILE A 609 31.40 10.23 9.70
CA ILE A 609 30.81 11.40 10.38
C ILE A 609 30.77 12.61 9.45
N ASN A 610 31.85 12.92 8.73
CA ASN A 610 31.88 14.04 7.77
C ASN A 610 30.84 13.85 6.66
N ILE A 611 30.79 12.66 6.04
CA ILE A 611 29.79 12.34 4.99
C ILE A 611 28.35 12.57 5.50
N TYR A 612 28.02 12.09 6.71
CA TYR A 612 26.67 12.24 7.25
C TYR A 612 26.36 13.64 7.79
N ALA A 613 27.36 14.43 8.17
CA ALA A 613 27.20 15.84 8.54
C ALA A 613 26.93 16.73 7.32
N GLU A 614 27.56 16.43 6.18
CA GLU A 614 27.35 17.11 4.90
C GLU A 614 26.04 16.68 4.23
N ASP A 615 25.76 15.37 4.15
CA ASP A 615 24.64 14.79 3.41
C ASP A 615 23.64 14.05 4.32
N GLN A 616 22.51 14.71 4.60
CA GLN A 616 21.43 14.14 5.39
C GLN A 616 20.65 13.05 4.64
N ASP A 617 20.52 13.13 3.32
CA ASP A 617 19.79 12.12 2.54
C ASP A 617 20.60 10.82 2.48
N LYS A 618 21.93 10.92 2.43
CA LYS A 618 22.85 9.79 2.60
C LYS A 618 22.80 9.19 4.00
N PHE A 619 22.72 10.01 5.05
CA PHE A 619 22.47 9.54 6.42
C PHE A 619 21.14 8.77 6.49
N PHE A 620 20.05 9.33 5.97
CA PHE A 620 18.72 8.72 6.00
C PHE A 620 18.66 7.41 5.20
N ALA A 621 19.29 7.35 4.03
CA ALA A 621 19.36 6.12 3.22
C ALA A 621 20.15 5.01 3.93
N ASP A 622 21.35 5.31 4.44
CA ASP A 622 22.19 4.34 5.14
C ASP A 622 21.57 3.91 6.48
N PHE A 623 20.92 4.83 7.22
CA PHE A 623 20.26 4.53 8.48
C PHE A 623 19.07 3.57 8.28
N ARG A 624 18.24 3.81 7.26
CA ARG A 624 17.15 2.92 6.88
C ARG A 624 17.66 1.49 6.64
N ASP A 625 18.76 1.35 5.92
CA ASP A 625 19.28 0.04 5.52
C ASP A 625 19.98 -0.67 6.69
N ALA A 626 20.75 0.06 7.51
CA ALA A 626 21.38 -0.46 8.73
C ALA A 626 20.35 -0.82 9.81
N TYR A 627 19.27 -0.04 9.97
CA TYR A 627 18.13 -0.38 10.83
C TYR A 627 17.42 -1.64 10.32
N THR A 628 17.16 -1.73 9.01
CA THR A 628 16.52 -2.91 8.39
C THR A 628 17.36 -4.16 8.61
N LYS A 629 18.69 -4.06 8.56
CA LYS A 629 19.61 -5.13 8.95
C LYS A 629 19.48 -5.47 10.44
N LEU A 630 19.53 -4.48 11.32
CA LEU A 630 19.43 -4.65 12.78
C LEU A 630 18.17 -5.42 13.19
N VAL A 631 16.99 -5.03 12.71
CA VAL A 631 15.72 -5.71 13.07
C VAL A 631 15.51 -7.05 12.36
N ASN A 632 16.42 -7.48 11.48
CA ASN A 632 16.39 -8.79 10.83
C ASN A 632 17.51 -9.72 11.32
N SER A 633 18.54 -9.20 11.99
CA SER A 633 19.57 -9.98 12.68
C SER A 633 18.97 -10.80 13.82
N GLY A 634 19.30 -12.10 13.87
CA GLY A 634 18.81 -13.08 14.85
C GLY A 634 17.31 -13.41 14.79
N ALA A 635 16.51 -12.63 14.06
CA ALA A 635 15.07 -12.81 13.95
C ALA A 635 14.69 -14.18 13.36
N SER A 636 13.90 -14.94 14.12
CA SER A 636 13.25 -16.16 13.64
C SER A 636 11.87 -15.85 13.06
N TRP A 637 11.46 -16.59 12.03
CA TRP A 637 10.26 -16.26 11.24
C TRP A 637 9.29 -17.43 11.20
N ARG A 638 7.99 -17.14 11.09
CA ARG A 638 6.97 -18.15 10.74
C ARG A 638 7.29 -18.73 9.36
N ALA A 639 7.00 -20.02 9.18
CA ALA A 639 6.97 -20.64 7.85
C ALA A 639 5.85 -19.99 7.00
N ALA A 640 6.04 -19.98 5.69
CA ALA A 640 5.13 -19.37 4.71
C ALA A 640 4.34 -20.43 3.94
#